data_AF-A0AAQ3X8T0-F1
#
_entry.id   AF-A0AAQ3X8T0-F1
#
_cell.length_a   1.000
_cell.length_b   1.000
_cell.length_c   1.000
_cell.angle_alpha   90.00
_cell.angle_beta   90.00
_cell.angle_gamma   90.00
#
_symmetry.space_group_name_H-M   'P 1'
#
loop_
_entity.id
_entity.type
_entity.pdbx_description
1 polymer ?
#
loop_
_entity_poly.entity_id
_entity_poly.type
_entity_poly.pdbx_seq_one_letter_code
_entity_poly.pdbx_strand_id
1 'polypeptide(L)'
;MDTVAATGAGASPFEPSQWGDFFSYLLLPCHTQRSEEWMRERVDQLKSQVHHMFDAGSAMSAADTLMLVDALERLGIDNLFQEEIDKALCRVHSGDLEFGSSEELHIVALRFRLLRQHGLFVSTDVFDKYIDGTGTLSIDLISDPRGLLSLYNAAHMAVPGEDVLDHVISFTRSHLMAIKGSLAFPLSDQITRALYIPLPRYMHHLETMHYITEYKKEELHNATVLELATVYYNITRSLYLKELRAFSLWWKRFYEDIKLTYARDRAVETYFWGFGIFQGVGNSRGRIMYSKTVALLTLMDDTYDVHATFEECEKLNEAIQIWDQSAASILPEYLREYYIKTLKCFNEFEDILESDEKFRFSYIQKAIMLFSTYYLEEAKWCNENYMPCFKDQVELSIKTAGEPVLALAALMAMDNDAMKDSLEWANGVPDMLNAKGRKNKNDMASSLECYMNEYGTTRDEATTILKAMVEHAWRRINQACMEIDRALLPAVKFAAVNQAKTSQILYCDGKDAFTFGGDLVGLVTSLFLKPVPPRLLPVRAPASAASPSPREPHAGGASASPRAPWDGGALPARAPAAWRRVRGGALARVRDGARSRQRRASRGEVVGFEVDERGRGSELGVAPTAGKRLRGDPARVHRMGLPAVRPPPPPLGPCRWLPHVFLVHPSEFRVQSFFTGGGCSHPSSAGASPVAVAAPPAETASSGESIGRRRRAHPHRHSDAAEQVRAVAGARRDVVAVGKGNKSKCRMRSEEWMRERVDQLKSQVHHMFDAGSAMSAADTLMLVDALERLGIDNLFQEEIDEALHRVHSGDLEFGSTEELHIVTLRFRLLRQHGLFVSTDVFDKYIDDSTGTLSTDLIADPRGLLSLDNAAHMAVPGEDVLDHVISFTRSHGYQRQPCISVVRSDLPCALHPSSPIHASP
;
A
#
# COMPACT_ATOMS: atom_id res chain seq x y z
N MET A 1 1.41 30.54 48.48
CA MET A 1 0.50 31.65 48.11
C MET A 1 0.57 31.74 46.61
N ASP A 2 -0.56 31.46 46.00
CA ASP A 2 -0.55 30.46 44.93
C ASP A 2 -1.06 31.07 43.64
N THR A 3 -0.32 30.86 42.56
CA THR A 3 -0.81 31.11 41.19
C THR A 3 0.02 30.31 40.19
N VAL A 4 0.00 28.98 40.33
CA VAL A 4 0.39 28.10 39.22
C VAL A 4 -0.64 28.33 38.10
N ALA A 5 -0.22 28.99 37.03
CA ALA A 5 -1.06 29.21 35.86
C ALA A 5 -1.21 27.88 35.11
N ALA A 6 -2.33 27.18 35.30
CA ALA A 6 -2.64 25.94 34.59
C ALA A 6 -2.95 26.23 33.12
N THR A 7 -1.92 26.29 32.28
CA THR A 7 -2.04 26.54 30.84
C THR A 7 -2.40 25.28 30.07
N GLY A 8 -3.70 25.03 29.90
CA GLY A 8 -4.26 24.28 28.76
C GLY A 8 -3.97 22.77 28.72
N ALA A 9 -4.71 21.99 29.51
CA ALA A 9 -4.94 20.58 29.17
C ALA A 9 -6.02 20.48 28.05
N GLY A 10 -5.85 19.56 27.09
CA GLY A 10 -6.97 19.04 26.30
C GLY A 10 -6.97 19.24 24.76
N ALA A 11 -5.83 19.47 24.11
CA ALA A 11 -5.75 19.39 22.64
C ALA A 11 -4.43 18.72 22.19
N SER A 12 -4.53 17.69 21.34
CA SER A 12 -3.37 17.13 20.62
C SER A 12 -2.88 18.13 19.56
N PRO A 13 -1.57 18.21 19.27
CA PRO A 13 -1.08 18.93 18.10
C PRO A 13 -1.36 18.19 16.77
N PHE A 14 -1.80 16.93 16.82
CA PHE A 14 -2.05 16.09 15.65
C PHE A 14 -3.51 16.13 15.20
N GLU A 15 -3.72 15.97 13.90
CA GLU A 15 -5.04 15.79 13.32
C GLU A 15 -5.65 14.44 13.75
N PRO A 16 -6.99 14.33 13.88
CA PRO A 16 -7.64 13.04 14.15
C PRO A 16 -7.42 12.04 13.00
N SER A 17 -7.60 10.74 13.30
CA SER A 17 -7.61 9.70 12.27
C SER A 17 -8.64 10.02 11.19
N GLN A 18 -8.21 9.96 9.93
CA GLN A 18 -9.07 10.19 8.76
C GLN A 18 -10.15 9.10 8.59
N TRP A 19 -10.00 7.98 9.30
CA TRP A 19 -10.86 6.81 9.22
C TRP A 19 -11.77 6.67 10.45
N GLY A 20 -11.33 7.20 11.59
CA GLY A 20 -11.91 6.94 12.90
C GLY A 20 -12.22 5.45 13.09
N ASP A 21 -13.49 5.15 13.32
CA ASP A 21 -14.01 3.81 13.57
C ASP A 21 -14.28 2.94 12.33
N PHE A 22 -14.10 3.47 11.10
CA PHE A 22 -14.57 2.85 9.86
C PHE A 22 -14.09 1.39 9.71
N PHE A 23 -12.79 1.12 9.82
CA PHE A 23 -12.25 -0.22 9.66
C PHE A 23 -12.60 -1.17 10.82
N SER A 24 -12.88 -0.67 12.02
CA SER A 24 -13.34 -1.47 13.16
C SER A 24 -14.74 -2.06 12.91
N TYR A 25 -15.64 -1.27 12.35
CA TYR A 25 -17.02 -1.69 12.03
C TYR A 25 -17.21 -2.21 10.61
N LEU A 26 -16.19 -2.16 9.75
CA LEU A 26 -16.28 -2.54 8.34
C LEU A 26 -16.95 -3.91 8.14
N LEU A 27 -18.10 -3.88 7.48
CA LEU A 27 -18.75 -5.07 6.96
C LEU A 27 -17.91 -5.60 5.81
N LEU A 28 -17.16 -6.66 6.09
CA LEU A 28 -16.46 -7.43 5.07
C LEU A 28 -17.50 -8.01 4.10
N PRO A 29 -17.32 -7.88 2.77
CA PRO A 29 -18.19 -8.54 1.80
C PRO A 29 -18.29 -10.04 2.13
N CYS A 30 -19.52 -10.56 2.14
CA CYS A 30 -19.77 -11.96 2.43
C CYS A 30 -19.38 -12.83 1.23
N HIS A 31 -18.07 -13.00 1.01
CA HIS A 31 -17.55 -14.14 0.28
C HIS A 31 -18.07 -15.39 0.99
N THR A 32 -18.94 -16.15 0.33
CA THR A 32 -19.35 -17.46 0.86
C THR A 32 -18.10 -18.31 1.07
N GLN A 33 -18.08 -19.15 2.10
CA GLN A 33 -16.92 -20.00 2.39
C GLN A 33 -16.50 -20.81 1.14
N ARG A 34 -17.49 -21.34 0.42
CA ARG A 34 -17.41 -21.99 -0.89
C ARG A 34 -16.69 -21.17 -1.97
N SER A 35 -16.80 -19.84 -1.94
CA SER A 35 -16.09 -18.94 -2.85
C SER A 35 -14.61 -18.78 -2.48
N GLU A 36 -14.25 -18.73 -1.19
CA GLU A 36 -12.84 -18.69 -0.79
C GLU A 36 -12.16 -20.06 -0.97
N GLU A 37 -12.89 -21.16 -0.75
CA GLU A 37 -12.45 -22.53 -1.03
C GLU A 37 -12.18 -22.71 -2.53
N TRP A 38 -13.14 -22.38 -3.40
CA TRP A 38 -12.94 -22.44 -4.86
C TRP A 38 -11.78 -21.57 -5.34
N MET A 39 -11.60 -20.35 -4.81
CA MET A 39 -10.47 -19.49 -5.19
C MET A 39 -9.13 -20.13 -4.81
N ARG A 40 -9.04 -20.85 -3.68
CA ARG A 40 -7.82 -21.57 -3.27
C ARG A 40 -7.54 -22.77 -4.17
N GLU A 41 -8.53 -23.63 -4.39
CA GLU A 41 -8.42 -24.76 -5.34
C GLU A 41 -7.99 -24.28 -6.74
N ARG A 42 -8.52 -23.13 -7.18
CA ARG A 42 -8.17 -22.54 -8.47
C ARG A 42 -6.75 -21.96 -8.49
N VAL A 43 -6.30 -21.33 -7.40
CA VAL A 43 -4.89 -20.92 -7.24
C VAL A 43 -3.95 -22.11 -7.30
N ASP A 44 -4.27 -23.22 -6.62
CA ASP A 44 -3.41 -24.42 -6.64
C ASP A 44 -3.30 -25.03 -8.06
N GLN A 45 -4.43 -25.15 -8.77
CA GLN A 45 -4.46 -25.59 -10.17
C GLN A 45 -3.64 -24.70 -11.11
N LEU A 46 -3.74 -23.37 -10.94
CA LEU A 46 -3.02 -22.40 -11.76
C LEU A 46 -1.53 -22.34 -11.38
N LYS A 47 -1.20 -22.50 -10.10
CA LYS A 47 0.17 -22.61 -9.61
C LYS A 47 0.89 -23.79 -10.25
N SER A 48 0.27 -24.98 -10.29
CA SER A 48 0.85 -26.14 -10.98
C SER A 48 1.10 -25.90 -12.47
N GLN A 49 0.22 -25.16 -13.15
CA GLN A 49 0.42 -24.82 -14.57
C GLN A 49 1.60 -23.85 -14.78
N VAL A 50 1.78 -22.86 -13.91
CA VAL A 50 2.90 -21.92 -13.98
C VAL A 50 4.22 -22.57 -13.55
N HIS A 51 4.21 -23.48 -12.56
CA HIS A 51 5.36 -24.33 -12.22
C HIS A 51 5.87 -25.11 -13.44
N HIS A 52 4.96 -25.72 -14.21
CA HIS A 52 5.32 -26.42 -15.44
C HIS A 52 5.85 -25.52 -16.56
N MET A 53 5.69 -24.19 -16.50
CA MET A 53 6.38 -23.27 -17.41
C MET A 53 7.89 -23.24 -17.12
N PHE A 54 8.29 -23.31 -15.84
CA PHE A 54 9.70 -23.47 -15.46
C PHE A 54 10.23 -24.88 -15.79
N ASP A 55 9.45 -25.95 -15.61
CA ASP A 55 9.85 -27.32 -15.99
C ASP A 55 10.07 -27.48 -17.50
N ALA A 56 9.24 -26.81 -18.31
CA ALA A 56 9.43 -26.73 -19.77
C ALA A 56 10.74 -26.00 -20.16
N GLY A 57 11.42 -25.36 -19.21
CA GLY A 57 12.71 -24.68 -19.31
C GLY A 57 13.93 -25.55 -19.65
N SER A 58 13.74 -26.66 -20.36
CA SER A 58 14.74 -27.19 -21.29
C SER A 58 14.64 -26.55 -22.68
N ALA A 59 13.62 -25.72 -22.94
CA ALA A 59 13.37 -25.05 -24.23
C ALA A 59 13.02 -23.55 -24.16
N MET A 60 12.92 -22.92 -22.98
CA MET A 60 12.79 -21.45 -22.86
C MET A 60 14.13 -20.75 -23.11
N SER A 61 14.12 -19.58 -23.76
CA SER A 61 15.31 -18.72 -23.83
C SER A 61 15.49 -17.91 -22.54
N ALA A 62 16.69 -17.37 -22.32
CA ALA A 62 16.93 -16.46 -21.20
C ALA A 62 16.00 -15.22 -21.23
N ALA A 63 15.62 -14.74 -22.42
CA ALA A 63 14.70 -13.63 -22.60
C ALA A 63 13.28 -13.98 -22.10
N ASP A 64 12.75 -15.15 -22.50
CA ASP A 64 11.44 -15.63 -22.04
C ASP A 64 11.42 -15.84 -20.52
N THR A 65 12.50 -16.40 -19.97
CA THR A 65 12.67 -16.58 -18.52
C THR A 65 12.64 -15.24 -17.78
N LEU A 66 13.37 -14.23 -18.26
CA LEU A 66 13.38 -12.89 -17.65
C LEU A 66 12.01 -12.21 -17.72
N MET A 67 11.30 -12.30 -18.86
CA MET A 67 9.95 -11.75 -18.99
C MET A 67 8.93 -12.46 -18.08
N LEU A 68 9.04 -13.77 -17.90
CA LEU A 68 8.19 -14.52 -16.96
C LEU A 68 8.45 -14.09 -15.51
N VAL A 69 9.71 -13.98 -15.09
CA VAL A 69 10.07 -13.54 -13.73
C VAL A 69 9.57 -12.11 -13.46
N ASP A 70 9.77 -11.17 -14.38
CA ASP A 70 9.27 -9.79 -14.23
C ASP A 70 7.74 -9.73 -14.12
N ALA A 71 7.04 -10.55 -14.90
CA ALA A 71 5.59 -10.64 -14.82
C ALA A 71 5.15 -11.17 -13.45
N LEU A 72 5.78 -12.22 -12.92
CA LEU A 72 5.44 -12.79 -11.61
C LEU A 72 5.69 -11.83 -10.45
N GLU A 73 6.83 -11.12 -10.45
CA GLU A 73 7.18 -10.11 -9.43
C GLU A 73 6.22 -8.91 -9.46
N ARG A 74 5.97 -8.34 -10.65
CA ARG A 74 5.11 -7.16 -10.78
C ARG A 74 3.64 -7.49 -10.55
N LEU A 75 3.20 -8.74 -10.79
CA LEU A 75 1.86 -9.23 -10.48
C LEU A 75 1.66 -9.73 -9.04
N GLY A 76 2.69 -9.70 -8.18
CA GLY A 76 2.56 -10.05 -6.77
C GLY A 76 2.26 -11.53 -6.51
N ILE A 77 2.89 -12.41 -7.31
CA ILE A 77 2.77 -13.87 -7.21
C ILE A 77 4.14 -14.58 -7.26
N ASP A 78 5.25 -13.85 -7.33
CA ASP A 78 6.62 -14.40 -7.18
C ASP A 78 6.81 -15.14 -5.85
N ASN A 79 6.12 -14.71 -4.79
CA ASN A 79 6.10 -15.39 -3.49
C ASN A 79 5.50 -16.80 -3.53
N LEU A 80 4.91 -17.22 -4.66
CA LEU A 80 4.46 -18.59 -4.90
C LEU A 80 5.53 -19.47 -5.58
N PHE A 81 6.57 -18.88 -6.17
CA PHE A 81 7.53 -19.53 -7.08
C PHE A 81 9.00 -19.21 -6.75
N GLN A 82 9.30 -18.92 -5.47
CA GLN A 82 10.62 -18.39 -5.07
C GLN A 82 11.77 -19.33 -5.44
N GLU A 83 11.61 -20.65 -5.19
CA GLU A 83 12.59 -21.65 -5.59
C GLU A 83 12.81 -21.70 -7.12
N GLU A 84 11.74 -21.61 -7.89
CA GLU A 84 11.77 -21.67 -9.35
C GLU A 84 12.41 -20.41 -9.95
N ILE A 85 12.10 -19.24 -9.40
CA ILE A 85 12.69 -17.94 -9.77
C ILE A 85 14.20 -17.92 -9.45
N ASP A 86 14.60 -18.34 -8.24
CA ASP A 86 16.02 -18.38 -7.85
C ASP A 86 16.81 -19.34 -8.76
N LYS A 87 16.28 -20.55 -9.02
CA LYS A 87 16.90 -21.52 -9.95
C LYS A 87 16.99 -20.98 -11.37
N ALA A 88 15.95 -20.30 -11.85
CA ALA A 88 15.91 -19.71 -13.18
C ALA A 88 16.91 -18.56 -13.34
N LEU A 89 16.95 -17.61 -12.39
CA LEU A 89 17.88 -16.49 -12.42
C LEU A 89 19.34 -16.93 -12.27
N CYS A 90 19.62 -17.99 -11.48
CA CYS A 90 20.95 -18.59 -11.45
C CYS A 90 21.40 -19.09 -12.83
N ARG A 91 20.52 -19.71 -13.62
CA ARG A 91 20.83 -20.16 -15.00
C ARG A 91 21.03 -19.00 -15.98
N VAL A 92 20.32 -17.88 -15.78
CA VAL A 92 20.52 -16.63 -16.55
C VAL A 92 21.81 -15.90 -16.15
N HIS A 93 22.30 -16.11 -14.93
CA HIS A 93 23.59 -15.59 -14.45
C HIS A 93 24.77 -16.40 -14.99
N SER A 94 24.74 -17.73 -14.85
CA SER A 94 25.80 -18.64 -15.30
C SER A 94 25.97 -18.68 -16.83
N GLY A 95 24.90 -18.41 -17.58
CA GLY A 95 24.88 -18.54 -19.04
C GLY A 95 24.43 -19.94 -19.53
N ASP A 96 23.84 -20.76 -18.65
CA ASP A 96 23.28 -22.08 -18.99
C ASP A 96 21.98 -22.01 -19.83
N LEU A 97 21.49 -20.82 -20.11
CA LEU A 97 20.36 -20.55 -21.01
C LEU A 97 20.85 -19.77 -22.23
N GLU A 98 20.54 -20.27 -23.43
CA GLU A 98 20.77 -19.51 -24.66
C GLU A 98 19.96 -18.21 -24.61
N PHE A 99 20.61 -17.09 -24.96
CA PHE A 99 20.01 -15.76 -24.86
C PHE A 99 18.96 -15.47 -25.94
N GLY A 100 18.77 -16.41 -26.88
CA GLY A 100 18.12 -16.15 -28.15
C GLY A 100 18.92 -15.15 -28.99
N SER A 101 18.27 -14.62 -30.04
CA SER A 101 18.79 -13.51 -30.84
C SER A 101 18.28 -12.13 -30.36
N SER A 102 17.64 -12.06 -29.20
CA SER A 102 17.11 -10.80 -28.65
C SER A 102 18.23 -10.03 -27.95
N GLU A 103 18.92 -9.22 -28.74
CA GLU A 103 19.90 -8.24 -28.26
C GLU A 103 19.25 -6.93 -27.78
N GLU A 104 17.93 -6.91 -27.57
CA GLU A 104 17.10 -5.74 -27.28
C GLU A 104 17.43 -5.06 -25.94
N LEU A 105 17.31 -3.73 -25.91
CA LEU A 105 17.56 -2.93 -24.71
C LEU A 105 16.67 -3.35 -23.54
N HIS A 106 15.39 -3.66 -23.81
CA HIS A 106 14.45 -4.17 -22.82
C HIS A 106 14.99 -5.39 -22.09
N ILE A 107 15.44 -6.42 -22.82
CA ILE A 107 15.89 -7.70 -22.24
C ILE A 107 17.25 -7.54 -21.51
N VAL A 108 18.19 -6.76 -22.07
CA VAL A 108 19.49 -6.53 -21.42
C VAL A 108 19.34 -5.73 -20.12
N ALA A 109 18.54 -4.66 -20.13
CA ALA A 109 18.24 -3.90 -18.92
C ALA A 109 17.44 -4.72 -17.89
N LEU A 110 16.51 -5.56 -18.35
CA LEU A 110 15.76 -6.47 -17.48
C LEU A 110 16.67 -7.50 -16.81
N ARG A 111 17.64 -8.08 -17.54
CA ARG A 111 18.67 -8.97 -16.97
C ARG A 111 19.47 -8.28 -15.88
N PHE A 112 20.02 -7.10 -16.18
CA PHE A 112 20.81 -6.33 -15.21
C PHE A 112 20.00 -6.03 -13.94
N ARG A 113 18.74 -5.60 -14.10
CA ARG A 113 17.84 -5.30 -12.99
C ARG A 113 17.52 -6.54 -12.15
N LEU A 114 16.91 -7.57 -12.74
CA LEU A 114 16.42 -8.74 -11.99
C LEU A 114 17.55 -9.48 -11.29
N LEU A 115 18.70 -9.69 -11.94
CA LEU A 115 19.85 -10.32 -11.30
C LEU A 115 20.31 -9.52 -10.07
N ARG A 116 20.49 -8.20 -10.19
CA ARG A 116 20.86 -7.36 -9.05
C ARG A 116 19.80 -7.33 -7.94
N GLN A 117 18.50 -7.38 -8.27
CA GLN A 117 17.42 -7.47 -7.28
C GLN A 117 17.42 -8.78 -6.47
N HIS A 118 18.06 -9.84 -6.99
CA HIS A 118 18.24 -11.13 -6.32
C HIS A 118 19.70 -11.41 -5.92
N GLY A 119 20.49 -10.36 -5.72
CA GLY A 119 21.87 -10.46 -5.21
C GLY A 119 22.89 -11.06 -6.18
N LEU A 120 22.54 -11.21 -7.46
CA LEU A 120 23.42 -11.69 -8.51
C LEU A 120 24.11 -10.49 -9.16
N PHE A 121 25.39 -10.26 -8.81
CA PHE A 121 26.15 -9.15 -9.39
C PHE A 121 26.29 -9.30 -10.92
N VAL A 122 26.07 -8.19 -11.62
CA VAL A 122 26.24 -8.02 -13.07
C VAL A 122 26.96 -6.69 -13.29
N SER A 123 28.01 -6.69 -14.11
CA SER A 123 28.77 -5.48 -14.45
C SER A 123 27.96 -4.50 -15.31
N THR A 124 28.35 -3.23 -15.33
CA THR A 124 27.73 -2.18 -16.16
C THR A 124 28.13 -2.23 -17.63
N ASP A 125 29.20 -2.95 -17.96
CA ASP A 125 29.69 -3.19 -19.33
C ASP A 125 28.64 -3.79 -20.29
N VAL A 126 27.61 -4.45 -19.76
CA VAL A 126 26.44 -4.93 -20.53
C VAL A 126 25.72 -3.81 -21.30
N PHE A 127 25.93 -2.54 -20.91
CA PHE A 127 25.38 -1.37 -21.58
C PHE A 127 26.35 -0.69 -22.57
N ASP A 128 27.64 -1.06 -22.61
CA ASP A 128 28.66 -0.41 -23.46
C ASP A 128 28.28 -0.44 -24.95
N LYS A 129 27.60 -1.50 -25.41
CA LYS A 129 27.14 -1.63 -26.80
C LYS A 129 26.05 -0.62 -27.20
N TYR A 130 25.45 0.08 -26.24
CA TYR A 130 24.47 1.15 -26.46
C TYR A 130 25.10 2.55 -26.36
N ILE A 131 26.39 2.63 -26.05
CA ILE A 131 27.17 3.87 -26.01
C ILE A 131 27.72 4.15 -27.43
N ASP A 132 27.57 5.38 -27.88
CA ASP A 132 28.02 5.86 -29.18
C ASP A 132 29.51 6.25 -29.20
N GLY A 133 30.02 6.61 -30.38
CA GLY A 133 31.41 7.03 -30.58
C GLY A 133 31.80 8.36 -29.91
N THR A 134 30.88 9.04 -29.21
CA THR A 134 31.15 10.22 -28.38
C THR A 134 31.22 9.91 -26.88
N GLY A 135 30.83 8.70 -26.48
CA GLY A 135 30.76 8.29 -25.08
C GLY A 135 29.39 8.53 -24.42
N THR A 136 28.33 8.79 -25.19
CA THR A 136 26.96 8.94 -24.69
C THR A 136 26.04 7.81 -25.14
N LEU A 137 24.91 7.59 -24.47
CA LEU A 137 23.89 6.65 -24.95
C LEU A 137 23.36 7.07 -26.33
N SER A 138 23.25 6.12 -27.26
CA SER A 138 22.79 6.43 -28.61
C SER A 138 21.41 7.08 -28.63
N ILE A 139 21.26 8.11 -29.46
CA ILE A 139 20.01 8.82 -29.73
C ILE A 139 18.96 7.87 -30.35
N ASP A 140 19.39 6.80 -31.03
CA ASP A 140 18.48 5.81 -31.60
C ASP A 140 17.59 5.13 -30.54
N LEU A 141 18.08 5.00 -29.30
CA LEU A 141 17.34 4.37 -28.19
C LEU A 141 16.05 5.10 -27.80
N ILE A 142 15.90 6.38 -28.19
CA ILE A 142 14.68 7.17 -27.98
C ILE A 142 13.51 6.57 -28.78
N SER A 143 13.80 5.78 -29.83
CA SER A 143 12.80 5.08 -30.64
C SER A 143 12.20 3.83 -29.96
N ASP A 144 12.78 3.36 -28.85
CA ASP A 144 12.23 2.28 -28.01
C ASP A 144 11.89 2.77 -26.58
N PRO A 145 10.66 3.25 -26.35
CA PRO A 145 10.22 3.69 -25.02
C PRO A 145 10.19 2.57 -23.97
N ARG A 146 10.05 1.29 -24.36
CA ARG A 146 9.99 0.13 -23.45
C ARG A 146 11.40 -0.23 -22.96
N GLY A 147 12.38 -0.29 -23.86
CA GLY A 147 13.79 -0.42 -23.52
C GLY A 147 14.30 0.77 -22.73
N LEU A 148 13.92 2.00 -23.09
CA LEU A 148 14.31 3.22 -22.36
C LEU A 148 13.78 3.24 -20.92
N LEU A 149 12.51 2.84 -20.70
CA LEU A 149 11.93 2.64 -19.36
C LEU A 149 12.63 1.52 -18.59
N SER A 150 12.99 0.44 -19.28
CA SER A 150 13.71 -0.69 -18.68
C SER A 150 15.10 -0.28 -18.22
N LEU A 151 15.82 0.48 -19.04
CA LEU A 151 17.15 1.03 -18.77
C LEU A 151 17.14 2.02 -17.60
N TYR A 152 16.15 2.93 -17.55
CA TYR A 152 15.92 3.82 -16.41
C TYR A 152 15.77 3.03 -15.10
N ASN A 153 14.87 2.04 -15.08
CA ASN A 153 14.64 1.21 -13.90
C ASN A 153 15.85 0.33 -13.55
N ALA A 154 16.63 -0.11 -14.54
CA ALA A 154 17.85 -0.86 -14.33
C ALA A 154 18.97 0.00 -13.70
N ALA A 155 19.16 1.24 -14.15
CA ALA A 155 20.20 2.13 -13.64
C ALA A 155 19.99 2.50 -12.15
N HIS A 156 18.76 2.47 -11.65
CA HIS A 156 18.49 2.62 -10.20
C HIS A 156 18.96 1.44 -9.33
N MET A 157 19.47 0.34 -9.94
CA MET A 157 20.21 -0.74 -9.25
C MET A 157 21.73 -0.45 -9.11
N ALA A 158 22.18 0.79 -9.33
CA ALA A 158 23.57 1.21 -9.15
C ALA A 158 24.13 0.90 -7.75
N VAL A 159 25.44 0.61 -7.69
CA VAL A 159 26.23 0.52 -6.45
C VAL A 159 27.24 1.70 -6.35
N PRO A 160 27.89 1.95 -5.20
CA PRO A 160 28.84 3.06 -5.08
C PRO A 160 30.01 2.94 -6.08
N GLY A 161 30.36 4.05 -6.72
CA GLY A 161 31.38 4.11 -7.77
C GLY A 161 30.87 3.89 -9.20
N GLU A 162 29.61 3.48 -9.40
CA GLU A 162 29.01 3.30 -10.74
C GLU A 162 28.39 4.59 -11.30
N ASP A 163 29.10 5.71 -11.22
CA ASP A 163 28.57 7.04 -11.54
C ASP A 163 28.21 7.22 -13.03
N VAL A 164 28.65 6.30 -13.89
CA VAL A 164 28.15 6.13 -15.27
C VAL A 164 26.62 5.98 -15.32
N LEU A 165 26.02 5.35 -14.30
CA LEU A 165 24.58 5.14 -14.23
C LEU A 165 23.79 6.43 -13.91
N ASP A 166 24.42 7.48 -13.35
CA ASP A 166 23.76 8.79 -13.21
C ASP A 166 23.53 9.46 -14.57
N HIS A 167 24.48 9.29 -15.51
CA HIS A 167 24.30 9.73 -16.90
C HIS A 167 23.18 8.94 -17.59
N VAL A 168 23.08 7.62 -17.33
CA VAL A 168 21.99 6.77 -17.82
C VAL A 168 20.63 7.23 -17.26
N ILE A 169 20.52 7.47 -15.94
CA ILE A 169 19.30 8.00 -15.29
C ILE A 169 18.94 9.36 -15.88
N SER A 170 19.89 10.27 -16.04
CA SER A 170 19.65 11.62 -16.57
C SER A 170 19.15 11.61 -18.01
N PHE A 171 19.80 10.85 -18.90
CA PHE A 171 19.41 10.67 -20.30
C PHE A 171 18.01 10.05 -20.41
N THR A 172 17.82 8.88 -19.79
CA THR A 172 16.56 8.14 -19.86
C THR A 172 15.40 8.96 -19.26
N ARG A 173 15.58 9.57 -18.08
CA ARG A 173 14.57 10.44 -17.45
C ARG A 173 14.15 11.59 -18.36
N SER A 174 15.11 12.25 -19.01
CA SER A 174 14.85 13.41 -19.88
C SER A 174 14.02 13.03 -21.11
N HIS A 175 14.37 11.92 -21.77
CA HIS A 175 13.64 11.45 -22.94
C HIS A 175 12.29 10.83 -22.58
N LEU A 176 12.19 10.05 -21.49
CA LEU A 176 10.92 9.54 -20.95
C LEU A 176 9.94 10.66 -20.58
N MET A 177 10.43 11.75 -19.96
CA MET A 177 9.61 12.93 -19.66
C MET A 177 9.06 13.63 -20.91
N ALA A 178 9.80 13.61 -22.02
CA ALA A 178 9.38 14.21 -23.29
C ALA A 178 8.30 13.36 -24.01
N ILE A 179 8.45 12.03 -24.02
CA ILE A 179 7.58 11.12 -24.80
C ILE A 179 6.34 10.62 -24.05
N LYS A 180 6.28 10.69 -22.71
CA LYS A 180 5.17 10.11 -21.93
C LYS A 180 3.77 10.59 -22.35
N GLY A 181 3.65 11.83 -22.85
CA GLY A 181 2.39 12.43 -23.29
C GLY A 181 1.94 12.03 -24.71
N SER A 182 2.79 11.32 -25.47
CA SER A 182 2.47 10.81 -26.82
C SER A 182 2.30 9.29 -26.87
N LEU A 183 2.42 8.60 -25.73
CA LEU A 183 2.31 7.15 -25.63
C LEU A 183 0.91 6.73 -25.16
N ALA A 184 0.49 5.53 -25.54
CA ALA A 184 -0.77 4.94 -25.11
C ALA A 184 -0.64 4.20 -23.77
N PHE A 185 -1.78 4.01 -23.10
CA PHE A 185 -1.91 3.08 -21.98
C PHE A 185 -1.55 1.65 -22.45
N PRO A 186 -0.81 0.84 -21.66
CA PRO A 186 -0.36 1.11 -20.29
C PRO A 186 0.97 1.87 -20.17
N LEU A 187 1.72 2.05 -21.26
CA LEU A 187 3.12 2.50 -21.18
C LEU A 187 3.26 3.96 -20.73
N SER A 188 2.30 4.83 -21.07
CA SER A 188 2.18 6.20 -20.53
C SER A 188 2.20 6.25 -19.00
N ASP A 189 1.51 5.31 -18.37
CA ASP A 189 1.22 5.29 -16.94
C ASP A 189 2.36 4.62 -16.17
N GLN A 190 2.92 3.54 -16.72
CA GLN A 190 4.16 2.91 -16.24
C GLN A 190 5.33 3.90 -16.23
N ILE A 191 5.50 4.67 -17.33
CA ILE A 191 6.52 5.73 -17.41
C ILE A 191 6.23 6.81 -16.37
N THR A 192 4.98 7.24 -16.23
CA THR A 192 4.60 8.28 -15.26
C THR A 192 4.85 7.85 -13.81
N ARG A 193 4.56 6.59 -13.43
CA ARG A 193 4.90 6.05 -12.11
C ARG A 193 6.41 5.95 -11.89
N ALA A 194 7.15 5.36 -12.83
CA ALA A 194 8.60 5.18 -12.70
C ALA A 194 9.35 6.53 -12.57
N LEU A 195 8.90 7.55 -13.29
CA LEU A 195 9.44 8.91 -13.20
C LEU A 195 9.14 9.62 -11.86
N TYR A 196 8.15 9.14 -11.10
CA TYR A 196 7.86 9.57 -9.73
C TYR A 196 8.72 8.79 -8.73
N ILE A 197 8.60 7.46 -8.70
CA ILE A 197 9.46 6.56 -7.93
C ILE A 197 9.86 5.39 -8.85
N PRO A 198 11.16 5.12 -9.06
CA PRO A 198 11.61 4.08 -9.97
C PRO A 198 11.25 2.68 -9.45
N LEU A 199 10.98 1.74 -10.35
CA LEU A 199 10.41 0.42 -10.04
C LEU A 199 11.17 -0.35 -8.93
N PRO A 200 12.52 -0.39 -8.86
CA PRO A 200 13.21 -1.09 -7.79
C PRO A 200 12.97 -0.52 -6.39
N ARG A 201 12.56 0.75 -6.28
CA ARG A 201 12.30 1.48 -5.04
C ARG A 201 10.80 1.68 -4.74
N TYR A 202 9.93 1.22 -5.65
CA TYR A 202 8.49 1.34 -5.48
C TYR A 202 7.95 0.21 -4.61
N MET A 203 6.88 0.46 -3.86
CA MET A 203 6.25 -0.55 -3.01
C MET A 203 5.55 -1.60 -3.88
N HIS A 204 5.96 -2.85 -3.72
CA HIS A 204 5.48 -4.00 -4.52
C HIS A 204 3.95 -4.08 -4.61
N HIS A 205 3.23 -3.96 -3.49
CA HIS A 205 1.76 -4.00 -3.49
C HIS A 205 1.09 -2.88 -4.30
N LEU A 206 1.71 -1.71 -4.42
CA LEU A 206 1.22 -0.63 -5.26
C LEU A 206 1.46 -0.92 -6.75
N GLU A 207 2.62 -1.47 -7.12
CA GLU A 207 2.84 -1.92 -8.50
C GLU A 207 1.85 -3.01 -8.88
N THR A 208 1.64 -4.03 -8.04
CA THR A 208 0.66 -5.10 -8.30
C THR A 208 -0.75 -4.57 -8.54
N MET A 209 -1.21 -3.61 -7.73
CA MET A 209 -2.53 -2.97 -7.88
C MET A 209 -2.70 -2.33 -9.27
N HIS A 210 -1.65 -1.70 -9.82
CA HIS A 210 -1.68 -1.14 -11.17
C HIS A 210 -1.49 -2.22 -12.23
N TYR A 211 -0.44 -3.02 -12.12
CA TYR A 211 0.07 -3.89 -13.17
C TYR A 211 -0.88 -5.03 -13.55
N ILE A 212 -1.73 -5.51 -12.64
CA ILE A 212 -2.80 -6.48 -13.00
C ILE A 212 -3.72 -5.92 -14.11
N THR A 213 -3.97 -4.61 -14.12
CA THR A 213 -4.81 -3.96 -15.15
C THR A 213 -4.05 -3.66 -16.45
N GLU A 214 -2.75 -3.41 -16.33
CA GLU A 214 -1.85 -3.07 -17.44
C GLU A 214 -1.41 -4.31 -18.23
N TYR A 215 -1.00 -5.37 -17.53
CA TYR A 215 -0.57 -6.64 -18.11
C TYR A 215 -1.66 -7.22 -19.01
N LYS A 216 -2.94 -7.09 -18.63
CA LYS A 216 -4.11 -7.44 -19.45
C LYS A 216 -4.20 -6.72 -20.81
N LYS A 217 -3.45 -5.63 -21.00
CA LYS A 217 -3.33 -4.89 -22.27
C LYS A 217 -2.04 -5.16 -23.03
N GLU A 218 -1.06 -5.84 -22.44
CA GLU A 218 0.18 -6.18 -23.14
C GLU A 218 -0.07 -7.31 -24.16
N GLU A 219 0.51 -7.20 -25.35
CA GLU A 219 0.26 -8.12 -26.47
C GLU A 219 0.72 -9.56 -26.17
N LEU A 220 1.79 -9.71 -25.39
CA LEU A 220 2.40 -10.99 -25.03
C LEU A 220 1.98 -11.50 -23.63
N HIS A 221 0.87 -11.01 -23.07
CA HIS A 221 0.47 -11.40 -21.71
C HIS A 221 0.03 -12.87 -21.62
N ASN A 222 0.45 -13.54 -20.55
CA ASN A 222 0.09 -14.92 -20.30
C ASN A 222 -1.23 -14.99 -19.51
N ALA A 223 -2.28 -15.51 -20.14
CA ALA A 223 -3.62 -15.59 -19.55
C ALA A 223 -3.67 -16.42 -18.25
N THR A 224 -2.91 -17.51 -18.15
CA THR A 224 -2.83 -18.35 -16.94
C THR A 224 -2.18 -17.59 -15.78
N VAL A 225 -1.11 -16.84 -16.06
CA VAL A 225 -0.41 -16.00 -15.06
C VAL A 225 -1.30 -14.84 -14.61
N LEU A 226 -2.01 -14.18 -15.55
CA LEU A 226 -2.97 -13.12 -15.23
C LEU A 226 -4.18 -13.63 -14.42
N GLU A 227 -4.69 -14.82 -14.73
CA GLU A 227 -5.76 -15.44 -13.93
C GLU A 227 -5.27 -15.75 -12.51
N LEU A 228 -4.08 -16.35 -12.38
CA LEU A 228 -3.46 -16.65 -11.09
C LEU A 228 -3.28 -15.38 -10.23
N ALA A 229 -2.70 -14.33 -10.81
CA ALA A 229 -2.54 -13.03 -10.16
C ALA A 229 -3.90 -12.45 -9.71
N THR A 230 -4.90 -12.48 -10.58
CA THR A 230 -6.23 -11.94 -10.29
C THR A 230 -6.93 -12.69 -9.16
N VAL A 231 -6.86 -14.03 -9.14
CA VAL A 231 -7.47 -14.82 -8.05
C VAL A 231 -6.67 -14.68 -6.76
N TYR A 232 -5.33 -14.73 -6.81
CA TYR A 232 -4.48 -14.58 -5.63
C TYR A 232 -4.61 -13.21 -4.97
N TYR A 233 -4.65 -12.12 -5.77
CA TYR A 233 -4.87 -10.76 -5.28
C TYR A 233 -6.21 -10.59 -4.54
N ASN A 234 -7.27 -11.28 -5.00
CA ASN A 234 -8.55 -11.28 -4.29
C ASN A 234 -8.48 -12.03 -2.95
N ILE A 235 -7.77 -13.16 -2.87
CA ILE A 235 -7.56 -13.90 -1.61
C ILE A 235 -6.73 -13.08 -0.62
N THR A 236 -5.59 -12.53 -1.08
CA THR A 236 -4.69 -11.73 -0.23
C THR A 236 -5.39 -10.47 0.27
N ARG A 237 -6.12 -9.75 -0.59
CA ARG A 237 -6.91 -8.59 -0.18
C ARG A 237 -8.02 -8.93 0.82
N SER A 238 -8.73 -10.05 0.64
CA SER A 238 -9.72 -10.53 1.62
C SER A 238 -9.07 -10.77 2.99
N LEU A 239 -7.87 -11.36 3.01
CA LEU A 239 -7.06 -11.50 4.23
C LEU A 239 -6.65 -10.15 4.82
N TYR A 240 -6.09 -9.24 4.02
CA TYR A 240 -5.62 -7.93 4.51
C TYR A 240 -6.75 -7.07 5.08
N LEU A 241 -7.97 -7.15 4.52
CA LEU A 241 -9.15 -6.52 5.08
C LEU A 241 -9.58 -7.13 6.43
N LYS A 242 -9.49 -8.46 6.58
CA LYS A 242 -9.75 -9.16 7.86
C LYS A 242 -8.71 -8.76 8.92
N GLU A 243 -7.44 -8.67 8.53
CA GLU A 243 -6.32 -8.23 9.35
C GLU A 243 -6.47 -6.77 9.79
N LEU A 244 -6.67 -5.82 8.86
CA LEU A 244 -6.84 -4.39 9.15
C LEU A 244 -8.03 -4.13 10.07
N ARG A 245 -9.14 -4.87 9.90
CA ARG A 245 -10.30 -4.81 10.83
C ARG A 245 -9.95 -5.34 12.22
N ALA A 246 -9.26 -6.47 12.32
CA ALA A 246 -8.83 -7.04 13.60
C ALA A 246 -7.81 -6.13 14.32
N PHE A 247 -6.90 -5.53 13.56
CA PHE A 247 -5.92 -4.55 14.03
C PHE A 247 -6.61 -3.28 14.54
N SER A 248 -7.52 -2.69 13.76
CA SER A 248 -8.28 -1.49 14.15
C SER A 248 -9.09 -1.73 15.43
N LEU A 249 -9.70 -2.91 15.57
CA LEU A 249 -10.44 -3.29 16.78
C LEU A 249 -9.54 -3.56 18.00
N TRP A 250 -8.30 -4.02 17.81
CA TRP A 250 -7.29 -4.09 18.87
C TRP A 250 -6.84 -2.68 19.28
N TRP A 251 -6.46 -1.85 18.30
CA TRP A 251 -5.96 -0.49 18.53
C TRP A 251 -7.00 0.38 19.22
N LYS A 252 -8.26 0.36 18.76
CA LYS A 252 -9.36 1.09 19.41
C LYS A 252 -9.40 0.84 20.91
N ARG A 253 -9.41 -0.43 21.32
CA ARG A 253 -9.45 -0.83 22.74
C ARG A 253 -8.19 -0.41 23.49
N PHE A 254 -7.03 -0.58 22.84
CA PHE A 254 -5.74 -0.16 23.41
C PHE A 254 -5.75 1.36 23.69
N TYR A 255 -6.16 2.16 22.72
CA TYR A 255 -6.22 3.62 22.78
C TYR A 255 -7.28 4.13 23.78
N GLU A 256 -8.49 3.53 23.76
CA GLU A 256 -9.58 3.78 24.72
C GLU A 256 -9.17 3.52 26.17
N ASP A 257 -8.32 2.51 26.41
CA ASP A 257 -7.85 2.18 27.76
C ASP A 257 -6.72 3.12 28.23
N ILE A 258 -5.69 3.36 27.41
CA ILE A 258 -4.49 4.14 27.80
C ILE A 258 -4.76 5.66 27.92
N LYS A 259 -5.67 6.20 27.10
CA LYS A 259 -6.10 7.61 27.12
C LYS A 259 -4.96 8.64 26.96
N LEU A 260 -3.93 8.32 26.19
CA LEU A 260 -2.85 9.23 25.81
C LEU A 260 -3.33 10.28 24.78
N THR A 261 -4.22 11.17 25.20
CA THR A 261 -4.95 12.13 24.34
C THR A 261 -4.07 13.17 23.61
N TYR A 262 -2.76 13.21 23.88
CA TYR A 262 -1.79 13.99 23.12
C TYR A 262 -1.30 13.28 21.86
N ALA A 263 -1.26 11.94 21.84
CA ALA A 263 -0.62 11.13 20.82
C ALA A 263 -1.43 11.04 19.51
N ARG A 264 -0.79 10.56 18.43
CA ARG A 264 -1.37 10.45 17.09
C ARG A 264 -2.13 9.13 16.91
N ASP A 265 -3.44 9.21 16.63
CA ASP A 265 -4.25 8.05 16.27
C ASP A 265 -4.02 7.69 14.79
N ARG A 266 -3.16 6.69 14.53
CA ARG A 266 -2.69 6.31 13.18
C ARG A 266 -2.80 4.81 12.89
N ALA A 267 -3.90 4.20 13.34
CA ALA A 267 -4.15 2.77 13.23
C ALA A 267 -3.98 2.20 11.81
N VAL A 268 -4.51 2.90 10.81
CA VAL A 268 -4.56 2.43 9.42
C VAL A 268 -3.20 2.63 8.74
N GLU A 269 -2.52 3.70 9.10
CA GLU A 269 -1.20 4.08 8.60
C GLU A 269 -0.11 3.16 9.20
N THR A 270 -0.23 2.76 10.47
CA THR A 270 0.64 1.74 11.08
C THR A 270 0.44 0.35 10.48
N TYR A 271 -0.80 -0.04 10.14
CA TYR A 271 -1.04 -1.28 9.40
C TYR A 271 -0.55 -1.19 7.95
N PHE A 272 -0.74 -0.05 7.28
CA PHE A 272 -0.22 0.18 5.93
C PHE A 272 1.31 0.06 5.86
N TRP A 273 2.03 0.51 6.90
CA TRP A 273 3.47 0.30 7.00
C TRP A 273 3.80 -1.21 7.06
N GLY A 274 3.19 -1.98 7.97
CA GLY A 274 3.43 -3.43 8.06
C GLY A 274 3.01 -4.21 6.82
N PHE A 275 1.93 -3.79 6.17
CA PHE A 275 1.50 -4.28 4.85
C PHE A 275 2.59 -4.04 3.78
N GLY A 276 3.24 -2.88 3.76
CA GLY A 276 4.36 -2.59 2.85
C GLY A 276 5.58 -3.51 3.02
N ILE A 277 5.80 -4.04 4.23
CA ILE A 277 6.94 -4.93 4.53
C ILE A 277 6.69 -6.39 4.14
N PHE A 278 5.48 -6.90 4.41
CA PHE A 278 5.18 -8.34 4.44
C PHE A 278 4.16 -8.78 3.38
N GLN A 279 4.66 -9.36 2.29
CA GLN A 279 3.88 -9.82 1.14
C GLN A 279 3.17 -11.18 1.40
N GLY A 280 2.20 -11.51 0.54
CA GLY A 280 1.56 -12.83 0.48
C GLY A 280 0.70 -13.23 1.69
N VAL A 281 0.06 -14.41 1.61
CA VAL A 281 -0.87 -14.88 2.66
C VAL A 281 -0.17 -15.39 3.92
N GLY A 282 1.01 -16.01 3.81
CA GLY A 282 1.70 -16.64 4.95
C GLY A 282 2.11 -15.65 6.05
N ASN A 283 2.53 -14.44 5.67
CA ASN A 283 3.08 -13.43 6.57
C ASN A 283 2.02 -12.67 7.42
N SER A 284 0.89 -13.31 7.73
CA SER A 284 -0.18 -12.71 8.54
C SER A 284 0.26 -12.48 10.00
N ARG A 285 1.01 -13.44 10.58
CA ARG A 285 1.73 -13.30 11.86
C ARG A 285 2.65 -12.09 11.84
N GLY A 286 3.50 -12.02 10.79
CA GLY A 286 4.37 -10.90 10.44
C GLY A 286 3.70 -9.52 10.53
N ARG A 287 2.71 -9.29 9.65
CA ARG A 287 2.00 -7.99 9.56
C ARG A 287 1.41 -7.55 10.89
N ILE A 288 0.71 -8.43 11.61
CA ILE A 288 0.03 -8.05 12.85
C ILE A 288 1.02 -7.74 13.98
N MET A 289 2.07 -8.54 14.16
CA MET A 289 3.09 -8.29 15.20
C MET A 289 3.88 -7.01 14.92
N TYR A 290 4.31 -6.83 13.66
CA TYR A 290 5.06 -5.64 13.24
C TYR A 290 4.21 -4.37 13.33
N SER A 291 2.98 -4.35 12.80
CA SER A 291 2.11 -3.16 12.84
C SER A 291 1.80 -2.73 14.27
N LYS A 292 1.60 -3.70 15.17
CA LYS A 292 1.44 -3.45 16.60
C LYS A 292 2.71 -2.84 17.21
N THR A 293 3.89 -3.33 16.84
CA THR A 293 5.18 -2.77 17.28
C THR A 293 5.34 -1.32 16.81
N VAL A 294 5.10 -1.01 15.53
CA VAL A 294 5.13 0.39 15.02
C VAL A 294 4.16 1.27 15.82
N ALA A 295 2.93 0.82 16.05
CA ALA A 295 1.92 1.59 16.78
C ALA A 295 2.30 1.83 18.27
N LEU A 296 2.91 0.85 18.94
CA LEU A 296 3.45 1.02 20.30
C LEU A 296 4.62 2.00 20.32
N LEU A 297 5.58 1.87 19.40
CA LEU A 297 6.71 2.77 19.30
C LEU A 297 6.30 4.20 18.92
N THR A 298 5.22 4.38 18.15
CA THR A 298 4.64 5.70 17.84
C THR A 298 4.07 6.40 19.08
N LEU A 299 3.48 5.64 20.01
CA LEU A 299 3.04 6.22 21.29
C LEU A 299 4.23 6.61 22.18
N MET A 300 5.37 5.92 22.04
CA MET A 300 6.61 6.29 22.71
C MET A 300 7.22 7.57 22.10
N ASP A 301 7.33 7.63 20.78
CA ASP A 301 7.71 8.80 19.95
C ASP A 301 6.94 10.06 20.42
N ASP A 302 5.60 10.01 20.40
CA ASP A 302 4.74 11.09 20.89
C ASP A 302 4.92 11.43 22.39
N THR A 303 5.32 10.46 23.21
CA THR A 303 5.55 10.71 24.64
C THR A 303 6.82 11.54 24.84
N TYR A 304 7.92 11.17 24.19
CA TYR A 304 9.20 11.89 24.29
C TYR A 304 9.16 13.25 23.57
N ASP A 305 8.53 13.35 22.40
CA ASP A 305 8.49 14.57 21.57
C ASP A 305 7.52 15.64 22.08
N VAL A 306 6.32 15.24 22.51
CA VAL A 306 5.16 16.16 22.59
C VAL A 306 4.72 16.47 24.01
N HIS A 307 4.91 15.55 24.97
CA HIS A 307 4.15 15.60 26.23
C HIS A 307 4.95 15.42 27.52
N ALA A 308 5.86 14.44 27.59
CA ALA A 308 6.59 14.19 28.82
C ALA A 308 7.61 15.30 29.10
N THR A 309 7.73 15.71 30.36
CA THR A 309 8.88 16.51 30.79
C THR A 309 10.15 15.67 30.78
N PHE A 310 11.34 16.30 30.70
CA PHE A 310 12.60 15.54 30.66
C PHE A 310 12.76 14.57 31.86
N GLU A 311 12.33 14.97 33.06
CA GLU A 311 12.34 14.08 34.22
C GLU A 311 11.37 12.89 34.09
N GLU A 312 10.33 12.99 33.27
CA GLU A 312 9.40 11.89 32.99
C GLU A 312 9.90 10.99 31.85
N CYS A 313 10.63 11.56 30.89
CA CYS A 313 11.42 10.81 29.91
C CYS A 313 12.48 9.93 30.60
N GLU A 314 13.19 10.47 31.60
CA GLU A 314 14.13 9.68 32.43
C GLU A 314 13.43 8.50 33.13
N LYS A 315 12.27 8.75 33.76
CA LYS A 315 11.46 7.71 34.43
C LYS A 315 10.89 6.67 33.46
N LEU A 316 10.48 7.09 32.26
CA LEU A 316 10.00 6.19 31.20
C LEU A 316 11.12 5.28 30.72
N ASN A 317 12.31 5.84 30.48
CA ASN A 317 13.47 5.05 30.12
C ASN A 317 13.86 4.08 31.25
N GLU A 318 13.91 4.54 32.52
CA GLU A 318 14.20 3.68 33.68
C GLU A 318 13.25 2.47 33.74
N ALA A 319 11.94 2.69 33.61
CA ALA A 319 10.97 1.59 33.60
C ALA A 319 11.21 0.62 32.43
N ILE A 320 11.49 1.14 31.22
CA ILE A 320 11.80 0.32 30.05
C ILE A 320 13.11 -0.47 30.24
N GLN A 321 14.13 0.09 30.91
CA GLN A 321 15.36 -0.65 31.25
C GLN A 321 15.13 -1.77 32.28
N ILE A 322 14.07 -1.68 33.10
CA ILE A 322 13.69 -2.73 34.05
C ILE A 322 12.84 -3.81 33.37
N TRP A 323 11.98 -3.45 32.42
CA TRP A 323 11.08 -4.36 31.67
C TRP A 323 10.20 -5.27 32.57
N ASP A 324 9.79 -4.79 33.74
CA ASP A 324 8.87 -5.50 34.63
C ASP A 324 7.65 -4.64 35.01
N GLN A 325 6.51 -5.28 35.28
CA GLN A 325 5.26 -4.59 35.60
C GLN A 325 5.36 -3.76 36.89
N SER A 326 6.23 -4.12 37.84
CA SER A 326 6.44 -3.34 39.08
C SER A 326 7.02 -1.95 38.83
N ALA A 327 7.80 -1.77 37.75
CA ALA A 327 8.38 -0.47 37.38
C ALA A 327 7.33 0.59 36.97
N ALA A 328 6.09 0.17 36.69
CA ALA A 328 4.96 1.10 36.50
C ALA A 328 4.72 2.00 37.73
N SER A 329 5.21 1.62 38.91
CA SER A 329 5.15 2.47 40.12
C SER A 329 6.03 3.73 40.04
N ILE A 330 7.12 3.69 39.27
CA ILE A 330 8.05 4.82 39.02
C ILE A 330 7.40 5.88 38.12
N LEU A 331 6.56 5.42 37.18
CA LEU A 331 5.95 6.26 36.15
C LEU A 331 4.88 7.22 36.70
N PRO A 332 4.70 8.41 36.08
CA PRO A 332 3.50 9.23 36.20
C PRO A 332 2.22 8.42 35.91
N GLU A 333 1.12 8.75 36.56
CA GLU A 333 -0.12 7.96 36.51
C GLU A 333 -0.64 7.73 35.08
N TYR A 334 -0.51 8.71 34.19
CA TYR A 334 -0.97 8.62 32.80
C TYR A 334 -0.15 7.64 31.93
N LEU A 335 1.12 7.38 32.26
CA LEU A 335 1.97 6.44 31.50
C LEU A 335 1.84 4.99 31.96
N ARG A 336 1.28 4.73 33.16
CA ARG A 336 1.25 3.40 33.77
C ARG A 336 0.52 2.38 32.92
N GLU A 337 -0.68 2.73 32.46
CA GLU A 337 -1.53 1.82 31.69
C GLU A 337 -0.95 1.57 30.29
N TYR A 338 -0.30 2.57 29.68
CA TYR A 338 0.45 2.42 28.43
C TYR A 338 1.64 1.45 28.58
N TYR A 339 2.49 1.65 29.59
CA TYR A 339 3.65 0.79 29.85
C TYR A 339 3.22 -0.66 30.17
N ILE A 340 2.22 -0.85 31.03
CA ILE A 340 1.68 -2.17 31.40
C ILE A 340 1.12 -2.90 30.17
N LYS A 341 0.37 -2.21 29.29
CA LYS A 341 -0.14 -2.84 28.06
C LYS A 341 0.92 -3.06 27.00
N THR A 342 1.97 -2.24 26.95
CA THR A 342 3.12 -2.43 26.07
C THR A 342 3.83 -3.73 26.44
N LEU A 343 4.23 -3.90 27.71
CA LEU A 343 4.77 -5.16 28.22
C LEU A 343 3.83 -6.34 27.92
N LYS A 344 2.53 -6.21 28.20
CA LYS A 344 1.56 -7.29 27.91
C LYS A 344 1.49 -7.64 26.42
N CYS A 345 1.55 -6.67 25.52
CA CYS A 345 1.52 -6.93 24.08
C CYS A 345 2.80 -7.63 23.59
N PHE A 346 3.95 -7.33 24.20
CA PHE A 346 5.20 -8.02 23.91
C PHE A 346 5.25 -9.44 24.52
N ASN A 347 4.67 -9.64 25.71
CA ASN A 347 4.49 -10.99 26.26
C ASN A 347 3.51 -11.82 25.41
N GLU A 348 2.44 -11.20 24.89
CA GLU A 348 1.54 -11.82 23.89
C GLU A 348 2.28 -12.19 22.59
N PHE A 349 3.38 -11.52 22.22
CA PHE A 349 4.24 -11.93 21.10
C PHE A 349 5.13 -13.11 21.48
N GLU A 350 5.77 -13.09 22.64
CA GLU A 350 6.57 -14.22 23.10
C GLU A 350 5.72 -15.50 23.21
N ASP A 351 4.47 -15.41 23.67
CA ASP A 351 3.51 -16.54 23.73
C ASP A 351 2.99 -17.02 22.36
N ILE A 352 3.17 -16.24 21.28
CA ILE A 352 2.85 -16.60 19.89
C ILE A 352 4.05 -17.22 19.15
N LEU A 353 5.26 -17.11 19.71
CA LEU A 353 6.46 -17.76 19.20
C LEU A 353 6.55 -19.21 19.72
N GLU A 354 6.86 -20.14 18.83
CA GLU A 354 7.12 -21.53 19.18
C GLU A 354 8.39 -21.67 20.05
N SER A 355 8.56 -22.83 20.70
CA SER A 355 9.56 -23.00 21.77
C SER A 355 11.01 -22.78 21.30
N ASP A 356 11.30 -23.08 20.04
CA ASP A 356 12.58 -22.83 19.35
C ASP A 356 12.67 -21.43 18.72
N GLU A 357 11.57 -20.68 18.66
CA GLU A 357 11.52 -19.30 18.15
C GLU A 357 11.66 -18.24 19.26
N LYS A 358 11.32 -18.56 20.51
CA LYS A 358 11.30 -17.58 21.62
C LYS A 358 12.62 -16.80 21.81
N PHE A 359 13.78 -17.31 21.39
CA PHE A 359 15.04 -16.55 21.43
C PHE A 359 14.98 -15.23 20.64
N ARG A 360 14.16 -15.17 19.57
CA ARG A 360 13.93 -13.96 18.75
C ARG A 360 13.42 -12.79 19.61
N PHE A 361 12.60 -13.07 20.63
CA PHE A 361 12.07 -12.06 21.55
C PHE A 361 13.18 -11.29 22.28
N SER A 362 14.26 -11.98 22.68
CA SER A 362 15.37 -11.37 23.41
C SER A 362 16.21 -10.38 22.58
N TYR A 363 16.03 -10.33 21.26
CA TYR A 363 16.62 -9.32 20.39
C TYR A 363 15.74 -8.06 20.34
N ILE A 364 14.45 -8.20 20.05
CA ILE A 364 13.52 -7.06 19.99
C ILE A 364 13.37 -6.36 21.35
N GLN A 365 13.36 -7.11 22.46
CA GLN A 365 13.33 -6.55 23.81
C GLN A 365 14.52 -5.59 24.03
N LYS A 366 15.75 -6.05 23.79
CA LYS A 366 16.96 -5.22 23.91
C LYS A 366 16.96 -4.04 22.94
N ALA A 367 16.45 -4.23 21.73
CA ALA A 367 16.34 -3.16 20.74
C ALA A 367 15.40 -2.04 21.21
N ILE A 368 14.27 -2.37 21.84
CA ILE A 368 13.34 -1.36 22.39
C ILE A 368 13.95 -0.66 23.62
N MET A 369 14.66 -1.40 24.49
CA MET A 369 15.40 -0.81 25.60
C MET A 369 16.47 0.19 25.12
N LEU A 370 17.20 -0.17 24.08
CA LEU A 370 18.23 0.68 23.47
C LEU A 370 17.60 1.89 22.75
N PHE A 371 16.51 1.69 22.03
CA PHE A 371 15.75 2.72 21.33
C PHE A 371 15.19 3.79 22.29
N SER A 372 14.62 3.38 23.43
CA SER A 372 14.22 4.28 24.51
C SER A 372 15.39 5.10 25.08
N THR A 373 16.60 4.56 25.09
CA THR A 373 17.81 5.31 25.51
C THR A 373 18.21 6.37 24.48
N TYR A 374 18.00 6.11 23.18
CA TYR A 374 18.26 7.10 22.13
C TYR A 374 17.22 8.23 22.11
N TYR A 375 15.92 7.94 22.32
CA TYR A 375 14.92 8.99 22.51
C TYR A 375 15.21 9.85 23.75
N LEU A 376 15.73 9.27 24.84
CA LEU A 376 16.17 10.06 25.99
C LEU A 376 17.36 10.98 25.65
N GLU A 377 18.22 10.60 24.71
CA GLU A 377 19.32 11.44 24.22
C GLU A 377 18.82 12.60 23.33
N GLU A 378 17.86 12.38 22.42
CA GLU A 378 17.24 13.45 21.63
C GLU A 378 16.39 14.39 22.52
N ALA A 379 15.60 13.86 23.44
CA ALA A 379 14.85 14.65 24.43
C ALA A 379 15.79 15.49 25.32
N LYS A 380 16.98 14.97 25.64
CA LYS A 380 18.02 15.74 26.32
C LYS A 380 18.53 16.89 25.46
N TRP A 381 18.88 16.64 24.20
CA TRP A 381 19.36 17.69 23.29
C TRP A 381 18.31 18.79 23.08
N CYS A 382 17.04 18.43 22.93
CA CYS A 382 15.93 19.39 22.88
C CYS A 382 15.82 20.21 24.18
N ASN A 383 15.76 19.55 25.34
CA ASN A 383 15.68 20.22 26.65
C ASN A 383 16.87 21.17 26.93
N GLU A 384 18.09 20.76 26.58
CA GLU A 384 19.30 21.60 26.71
C GLU A 384 19.41 22.68 25.62
N ASN A 385 18.50 22.70 24.63
CA ASN A 385 18.57 23.53 23.43
C ASN A 385 19.91 23.36 22.68
N TYR A 386 20.46 22.14 22.73
CA TYR A 386 21.73 21.78 22.14
C TYR A 386 21.59 21.54 20.63
N MET A 387 22.43 22.21 19.85
CA MET A 387 22.56 21.96 18.42
C MET A 387 23.84 21.13 18.18
N PRO A 388 23.72 19.81 17.92
CA PRO A 388 24.86 18.94 17.61
C PRO A 388 25.54 19.34 16.30
N CYS A 389 26.75 18.81 16.07
CA CYS A 389 27.31 18.83 14.71
C CYS A 389 26.49 17.91 13.79
N PHE A 390 26.53 18.15 12.49
CA PHE A 390 25.76 17.40 11.49
C PHE A 390 26.04 15.89 11.53
N LYS A 391 27.28 15.49 11.83
CA LYS A 391 27.64 14.06 11.96
C LYS A 391 26.92 13.43 13.14
N ASP A 392 27.02 14.03 14.33
CA ASP A 392 26.42 13.49 15.55
C ASP A 392 24.88 13.52 15.47
N GLN A 393 24.33 14.57 14.85
CA GLN A 393 22.90 14.68 14.52
C GLN A 393 22.44 13.46 13.72
N VAL A 394 23.11 13.17 12.59
CA VAL A 394 22.73 12.06 11.71
C VAL A 394 22.96 10.72 12.40
N GLU A 395 24.04 10.55 13.17
CA GLU A 395 24.30 9.33 13.93
C GLU A 395 23.27 9.05 15.03
N LEU A 396 22.60 10.06 15.60
CA LEU A 396 21.50 9.84 16.55
C LEU A 396 20.17 9.64 15.82
N SER A 397 19.82 10.52 14.88
CA SER A 397 18.53 10.45 14.16
C SER A 397 18.39 9.23 13.23
N ILE A 398 19.47 8.53 12.88
CA ILE A 398 19.42 7.18 12.27
C ILE A 398 18.82 6.15 13.24
N LYS A 399 19.14 6.27 14.54
CA LYS A 399 18.78 5.30 15.56
C LYS A 399 17.36 5.54 16.08
N THR A 400 16.95 6.80 16.21
CA THR A 400 15.60 7.21 16.66
C THR A 400 14.56 7.21 15.55
N ALA A 401 14.95 7.22 14.27
CA ALA A 401 14.05 6.95 13.14
C ALA A 401 13.39 5.55 13.17
N GLY A 402 13.79 4.67 14.09
CA GLY A 402 13.13 3.39 14.35
C GLY A 402 13.61 2.23 13.51
N GLU A 403 14.23 2.47 12.35
CA GLU A 403 14.59 1.40 11.41
C GLU A 403 15.44 0.25 12.03
N PRO A 404 16.40 0.46 12.95
CA PRO A 404 17.11 -0.65 13.60
C PRO A 404 16.22 -1.55 14.48
N VAL A 405 15.27 -0.95 15.22
CA VAL A 405 14.33 -1.72 16.07
C VAL A 405 13.19 -2.32 15.23
N LEU A 406 12.77 -1.64 14.16
CA LEU A 406 11.78 -2.13 13.20
C LEU A 406 12.32 -3.25 12.32
N ALA A 407 13.62 -3.24 11.96
CA ALA A 407 14.29 -4.36 11.31
C ALA A 407 14.23 -5.62 12.18
N LEU A 408 14.57 -5.52 13.47
CA LEU A 408 14.49 -6.64 14.41
C LEU A 408 13.03 -7.07 14.70
N ALA A 409 12.07 -6.13 14.70
CA ALA A 409 10.65 -6.45 14.79
C ALA A 409 10.14 -7.21 13.55
N ALA A 410 10.64 -6.88 12.37
CA ALA A 410 10.31 -7.58 11.13
C ALA A 410 10.88 -9.01 11.13
N LEU A 411 12.13 -9.20 11.60
CA LEU A 411 12.75 -10.51 11.69
C LEU A 411 12.14 -11.40 12.79
N MET A 412 11.73 -10.84 13.94
CA MET A 412 11.01 -11.60 14.97
C MET A 412 9.80 -12.37 14.39
N ALA A 413 9.05 -11.71 13.51
CA ALA A 413 7.77 -12.18 12.99
C ALA A 413 7.84 -12.73 11.55
N MET A 414 9.05 -12.98 11.05
CA MET A 414 9.38 -13.73 9.83
C MET A 414 9.72 -15.18 10.17
N ASP A 415 9.53 -16.08 9.22
CA ASP A 415 10.10 -17.44 9.28
C ASP A 415 11.25 -17.53 8.26
N ASN A 416 12.47 -17.90 8.69
CA ASN A 416 13.67 -18.01 7.87
C ASN A 416 14.63 -19.08 8.44
N ASP A 417 15.22 -19.91 7.59
CA ASP A 417 16.16 -20.96 7.99
C ASP A 417 17.42 -20.37 8.68
N ALA A 418 17.90 -19.23 8.20
CA ALA A 418 19.06 -18.53 8.74
C ALA A 418 18.69 -17.49 9.83
N MET A 419 17.59 -17.67 10.57
CA MET A 419 17.04 -16.65 11.47
C MET A 419 18.03 -16.14 12.54
N LYS A 420 18.82 -17.02 13.16
CA LYS A 420 19.78 -16.60 14.20
C LYS A 420 20.82 -15.64 13.63
N ASP A 421 21.42 -16.02 12.51
CA ASP A 421 22.49 -15.25 11.88
C ASP A 421 21.93 -13.98 11.22
N SER A 422 20.65 -14.00 10.79
CA SER A 422 19.87 -12.82 10.38
C SER A 422 19.67 -11.82 11.53
N LEU A 423 19.35 -12.30 12.73
CA LEU A 423 19.19 -11.44 13.90
C LEU A 423 20.53 -10.89 14.39
N GLU A 424 21.61 -11.68 14.36
CA GLU A 424 22.96 -11.22 14.68
C GLU A 424 23.46 -10.18 13.66
N TRP A 425 23.18 -10.38 12.36
CA TRP A 425 23.41 -9.40 11.29
C TRP A 425 22.65 -8.09 11.54
N ALA A 426 21.33 -8.13 11.75
CA ALA A 426 20.52 -6.93 11.94
C ALA A 426 20.84 -6.18 13.25
N ASN A 427 21.13 -6.91 14.34
CA ASN A 427 21.55 -6.36 15.62
C ASN A 427 22.94 -5.68 15.54
N GLY A 428 23.74 -5.99 14.51
CA GLY A 428 24.97 -5.25 14.20
C GLY A 428 24.75 -3.84 13.65
N VAL A 429 23.50 -3.44 13.37
CA VAL A 429 23.08 -2.18 12.72
C VAL A 429 23.96 -1.85 11.50
N PRO A 430 24.00 -2.74 10.49
CA PRO A 430 24.80 -2.54 9.28
C PRO A 430 24.32 -1.32 8.49
N ASP A 431 25.25 -0.70 7.77
CA ASP A 431 25.07 0.58 7.05
C ASP A 431 23.84 0.69 6.12
N MET A 432 23.22 -0.43 5.75
CA MET A 432 22.01 -0.48 4.92
C MET A 432 20.69 -0.28 5.70
N LEU A 433 20.70 -0.38 7.04
CA LEU A 433 19.56 -0.06 7.90
C LEU A 433 19.48 1.44 8.28
N ASN A 434 20.48 2.22 7.86
CA ASN A 434 20.65 3.62 8.25
C ASN A 434 19.83 4.56 7.34
N ALA A 435 18.49 4.53 7.47
CA ALA A 435 17.63 5.57 6.88
C ALA A 435 17.67 6.87 7.71
N LYS A 436 17.05 7.95 7.20
CA LYS A 436 17.13 9.29 7.80
C LYS A 436 15.80 9.73 8.43
N GLY A 437 15.91 10.35 9.59
CA GLY A 437 14.76 10.79 10.42
C GLY A 437 13.96 11.99 9.90
N ARG A 438 12.93 12.32 10.69
CA ARG A 438 11.85 13.29 10.43
C ARG A 438 12.20 14.70 10.96
N LYS A 439 11.20 15.60 10.98
CA LYS A 439 11.15 16.71 11.94
C LYS A 439 9.71 17.01 12.38
N ASN A 440 9.48 17.08 13.70
CA ASN A 440 8.26 17.58 14.35
C ASN A 440 8.36 19.06 14.77
N LYS A 441 7.29 19.61 15.37
CA LYS A 441 7.33 20.93 16.05
C LYS A 441 7.67 20.72 17.53
N ASN A 442 8.58 21.52 18.07
CA ASN A 442 9.27 21.34 19.36
C ASN A 442 10.32 20.19 19.37
N ASP A 443 10.60 19.63 18.21
CA ASP A 443 11.68 18.68 17.96
C ASP A 443 13.06 19.38 17.97
N MET A 444 14.13 18.59 18.13
CA MET A 444 15.52 19.04 18.13
C MET A 444 15.99 19.61 16.77
N ALA A 445 17.26 20.00 16.70
CA ALA A 445 17.87 20.50 15.47
C ALA A 445 17.97 19.36 14.43
N SER A 446 17.29 19.52 13.29
CA SER A 446 17.27 18.52 12.23
C SER A 446 18.60 18.48 11.45
N SER A 447 18.82 17.38 10.75
CA SER A 447 19.95 17.20 9.82
C SER A 447 20.14 18.38 8.86
N LEU A 448 19.04 19.00 8.40
CA LEU A 448 19.07 20.23 7.59
C LEU A 448 19.63 21.42 8.36
N GLU A 449 19.10 21.68 9.55
CA GLU A 449 19.44 22.87 10.35
C GLU A 449 20.87 22.79 10.87
N CYS A 450 21.31 21.62 11.33
CA CYS A 450 22.70 21.36 11.69
C CYS A 450 23.65 21.52 10.49
N TYR A 451 23.29 21.02 9.29
CA TYR A 451 24.12 21.20 8.10
C TYR A 451 24.22 22.67 7.67
N MET A 452 23.08 23.39 7.63
CA MET A 452 23.05 24.82 7.31
C MET A 452 23.87 25.65 8.31
N ASN A 453 23.82 25.31 9.60
CA ASN A 453 24.59 26.01 10.64
C ASN A 453 26.09 25.69 10.60
N GLU A 454 26.48 24.43 10.43
CA GLU A 454 27.88 23.99 10.42
C GLU A 454 28.64 24.44 9.16
N TYR A 455 28.00 24.36 7.99
CA TYR A 455 28.61 24.67 6.70
C TYR A 455 28.25 26.06 6.14
N GLY A 456 27.35 26.79 6.80
CA GLY A 456 26.92 28.13 6.39
C GLY A 456 26.12 28.16 5.07
N THR A 457 25.51 27.02 4.69
CA THR A 457 24.86 26.82 3.39
C THR A 457 23.41 27.29 3.36
N THR A 458 22.89 27.56 2.16
CA THR A 458 21.46 27.78 1.94
C THR A 458 20.65 26.51 2.16
N ARG A 459 19.33 26.67 2.33
CA ARG A 459 18.39 25.54 2.44
C ARG A 459 18.48 24.61 1.24
N ASP A 460 18.60 25.15 0.02
CA ASP A 460 18.52 24.35 -1.21
C ASP A 460 19.81 23.57 -1.48
N GLU A 461 20.97 24.12 -1.12
CA GLU A 461 22.25 23.41 -1.10
C GLU A 461 22.21 22.26 -0.09
N ALA A 462 21.84 22.54 1.16
CA ALA A 462 21.71 21.53 2.21
C ALA A 462 20.69 20.42 1.83
N THR A 463 19.56 20.80 1.22
CA THR A 463 18.56 19.88 0.67
C THR A 463 19.16 18.96 -0.39
N THR A 464 19.97 19.51 -1.29
CA THR A 464 20.60 18.76 -2.38
C THR A 464 21.62 17.75 -1.84
N ILE A 465 22.41 18.13 -0.83
CA ILE A 465 23.31 17.21 -0.11
C ILE A 465 22.53 16.11 0.62
N LEU A 466 21.44 16.45 1.32
CA LEU A 466 20.61 15.46 2.00
C LEU A 466 20.01 14.43 1.02
N LYS A 467 19.53 14.88 -0.15
CA LYS A 467 19.05 14.01 -1.24
C LYS A 467 20.16 13.12 -1.80
N ALA A 468 21.35 13.66 -2.07
CA ALA A 468 22.50 12.88 -2.55
C ALA A 468 22.91 11.77 -1.57
N MET A 469 22.80 12.03 -0.26
CA MET A 469 23.03 11.00 0.77
C MET A 469 21.94 9.91 0.80
N VAL A 470 20.69 10.20 0.41
CA VAL A 470 19.62 9.19 0.27
C VAL A 470 19.87 8.33 -0.97
N GLU A 471 20.30 8.92 -2.09
CA GLU A 471 20.75 8.17 -3.27
C GLU A 471 21.94 7.26 -2.93
N HIS A 472 22.92 7.76 -2.18
CA HIS A 472 24.04 6.96 -1.70
C HIS A 472 23.60 5.81 -0.78
N ALA A 473 22.64 6.04 0.13
CA ALA A 473 22.06 4.97 0.96
C ALA A 473 21.39 3.88 0.11
N TRP A 474 20.59 4.25 -0.90
CA TRP A 474 20.03 3.29 -1.87
C TRP A 474 21.10 2.49 -2.60
N ARG A 475 22.22 3.12 -3.02
CA ARG A 475 23.33 2.39 -3.65
C ARG A 475 24.01 1.42 -2.69
N ARG A 476 24.12 1.74 -1.39
CA ARG A 476 24.67 0.82 -0.37
C ARG A 476 23.72 -0.34 -0.04
N ILE A 477 22.40 -0.11 -0.05
CA ILE A 477 21.40 -1.20 0.02
C ILE A 477 21.58 -2.15 -1.17
N ASN A 478 21.63 -1.61 -2.40
CA ASN A 478 21.88 -2.40 -3.61
C ASN A 478 23.18 -3.23 -3.51
N GLN A 479 24.29 -2.60 -3.10
CA GLN A 479 25.60 -3.24 -2.95
C GLN A 479 25.53 -4.41 -1.96
N ALA A 480 25.01 -4.15 -0.76
CA ALA A 480 25.01 -5.15 0.30
C ALA A 480 24.09 -6.34 -0.02
N CYS A 481 23.01 -6.15 -0.78
CA CYS A 481 22.21 -7.26 -1.31
C CYS A 481 23.00 -8.20 -2.26
N MET A 482 24.11 -7.74 -2.86
CA MET A 482 24.98 -8.54 -3.75
C MET A 482 26.24 -9.09 -3.06
N GLU A 483 26.62 -8.51 -1.90
CA GLU A 483 27.81 -8.92 -1.14
C GLU A 483 27.50 -9.85 0.05
N ILE A 484 26.26 -9.85 0.55
CA ILE A 484 25.84 -10.70 1.67
C ILE A 484 25.65 -12.17 1.26
N ASP A 485 25.77 -13.09 2.21
CA ASP A 485 25.37 -14.48 2.03
C ASP A 485 23.88 -14.55 1.61
N ARG A 486 23.57 -15.34 0.57
CA ARG A 486 22.20 -15.46 0.06
C ARG A 486 21.22 -16.03 1.07
N ALA A 487 21.67 -16.82 2.05
CA ALA A 487 20.82 -17.29 3.14
C ALA A 487 20.27 -16.13 4.00
N LEU A 488 20.94 -14.97 4.00
CA LEU A 488 20.51 -13.75 4.69
C LEU A 488 19.74 -12.78 3.75
N LEU A 489 19.75 -12.98 2.44
CA LEU A 489 19.04 -12.10 1.50
C LEU A 489 17.52 -12.00 1.76
N PRO A 490 16.79 -13.07 2.16
CA PRO A 490 15.41 -12.95 2.62
C PRO A 490 15.26 -11.99 3.81
N ALA A 491 16.12 -12.09 4.81
CA ALA A 491 16.13 -11.18 5.95
C ALA A 491 16.39 -9.73 5.54
N VAL A 492 17.38 -9.48 4.68
CA VAL A 492 17.69 -8.14 4.13
C VAL A 492 16.51 -7.56 3.35
N LYS A 493 15.81 -8.37 2.54
CA LYS A 493 14.65 -7.93 1.75
C LYS A 493 13.54 -7.34 2.63
N PHE A 494 13.27 -7.89 3.82
CA PHE A 494 12.26 -7.35 4.74
C PHE A 494 12.84 -6.28 5.68
N ALA A 495 14.03 -6.50 6.25
CA ALA A 495 14.64 -5.63 7.25
C ALA A 495 15.15 -4.29 6.69
N ALA A 496 15.60 -4.27 5.43
CA ALA A 496 16.16 -3.08 4.78
C ALA A 496 15.36 -2.65 3.54
N VAL A 497 15.23 -3.55 2.55
CA VAL A 497 14.72 -3.15 1.21
C VAL A 497 13.25 -2.74 1.26
N ASN A 498 12.39 -3.53 1.92
CA ASN A 498 10.97 -3.21 2.01
C ASN A 498 10.69 -2.07 3.00
N GLN A 499 11.53 -1.85 4.04
CA GLN A 499 11.47 -0.63 4.86
C GLN A 499 11.74 0.60 3.99
N ALA A 500 12.88 0.62 3.29
CA ALA A 500 13.26 1.73 2.41
C ALA A 500 12.19 2.02 1.34
N LYS A 501 11.56 0.99 0.74
CA LYS A 501 10.41 1.14 -0.17
C LYS A 501 9.17 1.73 0.51
N THR A 502 8.89 1.35 1.74
CA THR A 502 7.70 1.80 2.48
C THR A 502 7.88 3.24 2.97
N SER A 503 9.04 3.56 3.53
CA SER A 503 9.47 4.92 3.84
C SER A 503 9.55 5.79 2.58
N GLN A 504 9.91 5.25 1.41
CA GLN A 504 9.87 5.99 0.14
C GLN A 504 8.43 6.38 -0.28
N ILE A 505 7.40 5.62 0.10
CA ILE A 505 5.98 5.98 -0.12
C ILE A 505 5.48 6.95 0.95
N LEU A 506 5.69 6.63 2.23
CA LEU A 506 5.16 7.40 3.37
C LEU A 506 5.72 8.84 3.46
N TYR A 507 6.84 9.12 2.78
CA TYR A 507 7.58 10.38 2.88
C TYR A 507 7.85 11.04 1.50
N CYS A 508 7.19 10.57 0.42
CA CYS A 508 7.39 11.13 -0.93
C CYS A 508 7.00 12.61 -1.06
N ASP A 509 7.62 13.31 -2.02
CA ASP A 509 7.52 14.76 -2.28
C ASP A 509 7.79 15.73 -1.11
N GLY A 510 8.06 15.21 0.10
CA GLY A 510 8.32 15.99 1.30
C GLY A 510 7.10 16.18 2.19
N LYS A 511 6.16 15.27 2.02
CA LYS A 511 5.00 15.03 2.86
C LYS A 511 5.42 14.15 4.02
N ASP A 512 4.69 14.24 5.12
CA ASP A 512 4.69 13.19 6.14
C ASP A 512 3.30 12.54 6.12
N ALA A 513 3.13 11.56 5.24
CA ALA A 513 1.84 10.93 5.01
C ALA A 513 1.45 9.95 6.14
N PHE A 514 2.35 9.69 7.09
CA PHE A 514 2.06 8.93 8.32
C PHE A 514 1.49 9.84 9.42
N THR A 515 2.10 11.00 9.66
CA THR A 515 1.59 11.98 10.63
C THR A 515 0.37 12.72 10.06
N PHE A 516 0.33 13.03 8.77
CA PHE A 516 -0.79 13.65 8.07
C PHE A 516 -1.45 12.65 7.12
N GLY A 517 -2.21 11.70 7.69
CA GLY A 517 -2.81 10.55 6.99
C GLY A 517 -3.70 10.87 5.79
N GLY A 518 -4.11 12.14 5.61
CA GLY A 518 -4.87 12.61 4.45
C GLY A 518 -4.23 12.26 3.10
N ASP A 519 -2.89 12.30 3.02
CA ASP A 519 -2.15 11.93 1.81
C ASP A 519 -2.23 10.43 1.45
N LEU A 520 -2.52 9.54 2.42
CA LEU A 520 -2.68 8.11 2.19
C LEU A 520 -4.12 7.68 1.89
N VAL A 521 -5.12 8.54 2.15
CA VAL A 521 -6.55 8.17 1.99
C VAL A 521 -6.83 7.61 0.60
N GLY A 522 -6.33 8.26 -0.46
CA GLY A 522 -6.50 7.79 -1.84
C GLY A 522 -5.85 6.42 -2.14
N LEU A 523 -4.71 6.12 -1.53
CA LEU A 523 -3.98 4.85 -1.70
C LEU A 523 -4.67 3.71 -0.94
N VAL A 524 -4.96 3.93 0.36
CA VAL A 524 -5.66 2.97 1.22
C VAL A 524 -7.06 2.65 0.66
N THR A 525 -7.83 3.65 0.22
CA THR A 525 -9.11 3.42 -0.46
C THR A 525 -8.96 2.59 -1.73
N SER A 526 -7.88 2.77 -2.50
CA SER A 526 -7.67 2.03 -3.75
C SER A 526 -7.26 0.57 -3.51
N LEU A 527 -6.32 0.33 -2.59
CA LEU A 527 -5.85 -1.00 -2.21
C LEU A 527 -6.95 -1.85 -1.57
N PHE A 528 -7.66 -1.29 -0.59
CA PHE A 528 -8.54 -2.06 0.29
C PHE A 528 -10.03 -1.95 -0.07
N LEU A 529 -10.51 -0.84 -0.64
CA LEU A 529 -11.95 -0.57 -0.79
C LEU A 529 -12.47 -0.64 -2.24
N LYS A 530 -11.79 -0.05 -3.23
CA LYS A 530 -12.22 -0.12 -4.65
C LYS A 530 -12.26 -1.56 -5.17
N PRO A 531 -13.38 -2.14 -5.66
CA PRO A 531 -13.44 -3.55 -6.03
C PRO A 531 -12.56 -3.87 -7.26
N VAL A 532 -11.84 -4.99 -7.20
CA VAL A 532 -11.16 -5.58 -8.37
C VAL A 532 -12.24 -5.97 -9.39
N PRO A 533 -12.08 -5.72 -10.71
CA PRO A 533 -13.08 -6.08 -11.71
C PRO A 533 -13.40 -7.59 -11.71
N PRO A 534 -14.60 -8.02 -11.29
CA PRO A 534 -14.98 -9.43 -11.33
C PRO A 534 -15.31 -9.84 -12.78
N ARG A 535 -15.23 -11.14 -13.06
CA ARG A 535 -15.49 -11.78 -14.36
C ARG A 535 -14.42 -11.50 -15.43
N LEU A 536 -13.36 -12.31 -15.42
CA LEU A 536 -13.13 -13.10 -16.63
C LEU A 536 -14.26 -14.14 -16.68
N LEU A 537 -15.01 -14.21 -17.77
CA LEU A 537 -15.97 -15.29 -17.97
C LEU A 537 -15.20 -16.61 -18.08
N PRO A 538 -15.72 -17.74 -17.56
CA PRO A 538 -15.13 -19.04 -17.87
C PRO A 538 -15.13 -19.22 -19.38
N VAL A 539 -13.94 -19.40 -19.97
CA VAL A 539 -13.80 -19.66 -21.40
C VAL A 539 -14.63 -20.91 -21.71
N ARG A 540 -15.70 -20.73 -22.49
CA ARG A 540 -16.65 -21.79 -22.82
C ARG A 540 -15.87 -22.92 -23.46
N ALA A 541 -15.77 -24.05 -22.77
CA ALA A 541 -14.93 -25.16 -23.19
C ALA A 541 -15.24 -25.52 -24.65
N PRO A 542 -14.22 -25.73 -25.51
CA PRO A 542 -14.45 -26.08 -26.90
C PRO A 542 -15.29 -27.35 -26.94
N ALA A 543 -16.41 -27.31 -27.69
CA ALA A 543 -17.44 -28.34 -27.63
C ALA A 543 -16.84 -29.71 -27.97
N SER A 544 -16.63 -30.53 -26.95
CA SER A 544 -16.05 -31.86 -27.10
C SER A 544 -17.02 -32.74 -27.88
N ALA A 545 -16.52 -33.37 -28.94
CA ALA A 545 -17.33 -34.21 -29.82
C ALA A 545 -17.99 -35.33 -29.00
N ALA A 546 -19.31 -35.47 -29.13
CA ALA A 546 -20.12 -36.37 -28.32
C ALA A 546 -19.67 -37.83 -28.50
N SER A 547 -18.91 -38.33 -27.53
CA SER A 547 -18.53 -39.73 -27.42
C SER A 547 -19.61 -40.47 -26.62
N PRO A 548 -20.33 -41.44 -27.20
CA PRO A 548 -21.47 -42.07 -26.53
C PRO A 548 -21.04 -42.99 -25.38
N SER A 549 -21.84 -43.01 -24.31
CA SER A 549 -21.61 -43.88 -23.14
C SER A 549 -21.71 -45.37 -23.50
N PRO A 550 -20.88 -46.25 -22.91
CA PRO A 550 -20.97 -47.69 -23.15
C PRO A 550 -22.24 -48.29 -22.55
N ARG A 551 -22.80 -49.30 -23.24
CA ARG A 551 -23.71 -50.30 -22.67
C ARG A 551 -23.25 -51.69 -23.12
N GLU A 552 -23.36 -52.65 -22.21
CA GLU A 552 -22.82 -54.00 -22.38
C GLU A 552 -23.64 -54.87 -23.35
N PRO A 553 -23.04 -55.91 -23.98
CA PRO A 553 -23.72 -56.71 -24.99
C PRO A 553 -24.53 -57.87 -24.41
N HIS A 554 -25.72 -58.09 -24.99
CA HIS A 554 -26.39 -59.39 -24.98
C HIS A 554 -26.37 -60.00 -26.39
N ALA A 555 -26.24 -61.33 -26.47
CA ALA A 555 -25.99 -62.05 -27.72
C ALA A 555 -27.28 -62.38 -28.49
N GLY A 556 -27.22 -62.36 -29.84
CA GLY A 556 -28.37 -62.71 -30.67
C GLY A 556 -28.14 -62.75 -32.19
N GLY A 557 -27.73 -63.92 -32.70
CA GLY A 557 -28.21 -64.50 -33.96
C GLY A 557 -28.18 -63.74 -35.31
N ALA A 558 -27.22 -64.12 -36.16
CA ALA A 558 -27.42 -64.56 -37.55
C ALA A 558 -27.79 -63.59 -38.72
N SER A 559 -26.86 -63.57 -39.69
CA SER A 559 -27.09 -63.81 -41.14
C SER A 559 -27.25 -62.66 -42.16
N ALA A 560 -26.93 -63.02 -43.42
CA ALA A 560 -27.31 -62.39 -44.70
C ALA A 560 -26.71 -61.03 -45.14
N SER A 561 -25.58 -61.10 -45.85
CA SER A 561 -25.37 -60.33 -47.11
C SER A 561 -26.39 -60.82 -48.19
N PRO A 562 -26.70 -60.14 -49.33
CA PRO A 562 -25.72 -59.44 -50.19
C PRO A 562 -26.20 -58.24 -51.07
N ARG A 563 -25.23 -57.73 -51.87
CA ARG A 563 -25.31 -57.01 -53.18
C ARG A 563 -25.08 -55.48 -53.19
N ALA A 564 -24.24 -55.07 -54.15
CA ALA A 564 -24.02 -53.71 -54.67
C ALA A 564 -24.83 -53.58 -56.00
N PRO A 565 -24.40 -52.94 -57.14
CA PRO A 565 -23.23 -52.08 -57.48
C PRO A 565 -23.54 -50.84 -58.37
N TRP A 566 -22.47 -50.18 -58.91
CA TRP A 566 -22.43 -49.10 -59.94
C TRP A 566 -22.89 -47.70 -59.48
N ASP A 567 -22.32 -46.55 -59.91
CA ASP A 567 -20.98 -46.16 -60.44
C ASP A 567 -20.87 -44.60 -60.30
N GLY A 568 -19.85 -43.83 -60.69
CA GLY A 568 -18.55 -44.07 -61.35
C GLY A 568 -18.16 -42.87 -62.25
N GLY A 569 -16.91 -42.35 -62.19
CA GLY A 569 -16.53 -41.16 -63.01
C GLY A 569 -15.16 -40.49 -62.77
N ALA A 570 -14.15 -40.93 -63.54
CA ALA A 570 -12.98 -40.20 -64.08
C ALA A 570 -12.01 -39.34 -63.20
N LEU A 571 -10.71 -39.58 -63.48
CA LEU A 571 -9.49 -38.78 -63.17
C LEU A 571 -9.20 -37.75 -64.32
N PRO A 572 -8.16 -36.86 -64.33
CA PRO A 572 -6.82 -37.05 -63.74
C PRO A 572 -5.96 -35.86 -63.21
N ALA A 573 -5.10 -36.20 -62.23
CA ALA A 573 -3.68 -35.86 -62.03
C ALA A 573 -3.04 -34.54 -62.58
N ARG A 574 -2.25 -33.89 -61.70
CA ARG A 574 -0.78 -33.80 -61.88
C ARG A 574 -0.01 -33.43 -60.59
N ALA A 575 1.20 -33.97 -60.47
CA ALA A 575 2.28 -33.50 -59.60
C ALA A 575 3.51 -33.18 -60.50
N PRO A 576 4.59 -32.60 -59.95
CA PRO A 576 5.76 -33.47 -59.69
C PRO A 576 6.56 -33.12 -58.42
N ALA A 577 7.50 -33.99 -58.05
CA ALA A 577 8.47 -33.77 -56.97
C ALA A 577 9.84 -34.42 -57.29
N ALA A 578 10.93 -33.77 -56.90
CA ALA A 578 12.31 -34.29 -56.77
C ALA A 578 13.16 -33.20 -56.06
N TRP A 579 14.29 -33.44 -55.37
CA TRP A 579 15.33 -34.46 -55.56
C TRP A 579 15.85 -35.12 -54.25
N ARG A 580 16.74 -36.12 -54.40
CA ARG A 580 17.37 -36.94 -53.33
C ARG A 580 18.78 -36.43 -53.01
N ARG A 581 19.22 -36.34 -51.74
CA ARG A 581 19.81 -37.39 -50.87
C ARG A 581 20.99 -38.17 -51.49
N VAL A 582 22.18 -38.01 -50.90
CA VAL A 582 23.32 -38.96 -50.94
C VAL A 582 23.88 -39.16 -49.51
N ARG A 583 24.39 -40.35 -49.21
CA ARG A 583 25.21 -40.69 -48.02
C ARG A 583 26.52 -41.32 -48.50
N GLY A 584 27.60 -41.23 -47.71
CA GLY A 584 28.68 -42.23 -47.75
C GLY A 584 30.08 -41.71 -47.41
N GLY A 585 30.94 -42.63 -46.95
CA GLY A 585 32.38 -42.40 -46.74
C GLY A 585 32.78 -42.29 -45.27
N ALA A 586 33.83 -43.03 -44.88
CA ALA A 586 34.40 -43.02 -43.53
C ALA A 586 35.89 -43.44 -43.56
N LEU A 587 36.54 -43.36 -42.39
CA LEU A 587 37.82 -43.99 -42.01
C LEU A 587 39.16 -43.40 -42.54
N ALA A 588 39.85 -42.74 -41.59
CA ALA A 588 41.10 -43.23 -40.97
C ALA A 588 42.48 -42.61 -41.31
N ARG A 589 43.04 -41.99 -40.26
CA ARG A 589 44.37 -42.24 -39.65
C ARG A 589 45.65 -41.48 -40.09
N VAL A 590 46.24 -40.84 -39.06
CA VAL A 590 47.66 -40.91 -38.59
C VAL A 590 48.70 -39.90 -39.14
N ARG A 591 49.17 -39.04 -38.19
CA ARG A 591 50.53 -38.44 -37.99
C ARG A 591 51.18 -37.65 -39.14
N ASP A 592 52.14 -36.73 -38.94
CA ASP A 592 52.86 -36.17 -37.77
C ASP A 592 52.80 -34.61 -37.86
N GLY A 593 53.33 -33.74 -36.99
CA GLY A 593 54.13 -33.85 -35.76
C GLY A 593 54.63 -32.46 -35.28
N ALA A 594 55.67 -32.43 -34.43
CA ALA A 594 56.22 -31.25 -33.71
C ALA A 594 55.28 -30.65 -32.63
N ARG A 595 55.59 -30.52 -31.33
CA ARG A 595 56.81 -30.16 -30.54
C ARG A 595 57.08 -28.65 -30.45
N SER A 596 57.48 -28.03 -29.32
CA SER A 596 57.20 -28.27 -27.86
C SER A 596 58.00 -27.30 -26.97
N ARG A 597 57.39 -26.77 -25.89
CA ARG A 597 57.99 -26.36 -24.58
C ARG A 597 59.13 -25.31 -24.54
N GLN A 598 58.97 -24.30 -23.68
CA GLN A 598 59.81 -23.95 -22.49
C GLN A 598 59.36 -22.56 -21.94
N ARG A 599 59.43 -22.17 -20.64
CA ARG A 599 59.84 -22.74 -19.32
C ARG A 599 58.70 -22.43 -18.29
N ARG A 600 58.49 -23.11 -17.15
CA ARG A 600 59.18 -23.02 -15.82
C ARG A 600 59.43 -21.56 -15.35
N ALA A 601 59.25 -21.17 -14.07
CA ALA A 601 59.19 -21.92 -12.78
C ALA A 601 58.52 -21.05 -11.67
N SER A 602 58.23 -21.47 -10.41
CA SER A 602 57.96 -22.79 -9.80
C SER A 602 57.74 -22.74 -8.26
N ARG A 603 56.80 -23.56 -7.73
CA ARG A 603 56.79 -24.25 -6.40
C ARG A 603 56.71 -23.40 -5.11
N GLY A 604 56.35 -23.97 -3.94
CA GLY A 604 56.03 -25.37 -3.57
C GLY A 604 54.78 -25.49 -2.67
N GLU A 605 54.06 -26.62 -2.67
CA GLU A 605 54.26 -27.82 -1.81
C GLU A 605 53.73 -27.59 -0.36
N VAL A 606 52.56 -28.10 0.11
CA VAL A 606 51.85 -29.42 0.07
C VAL A 606 52.29 -30.42 1.15
N VAL A 607 51.49 -30.52 2.22
CA VAL A 607 51.08 -31.64 3.14
C VAL A 607 50.03 -30.98 4.09
N GLY A 608 48.97 -31.58 4.64
CA GLY A 608 48.44 -32.96 4.71
C GLY A 608 48.03 -33.30 6.16
N PHE A 609 47.14 -34.29 6.36
CA PHE A 609 46.48 -34.67 7.64
C PHE A 609 45.39 -33.68 8.12
N GLU A 610 44.15 -34.04 8.49
CA GLU A 610 43.53 -35.17 9.25
C GLU A 610 43.21 -34.77 10.70
N VAL A 611 42.04 -35.17 11.21
CA VAL A 611 41.43 -34.68 12.46
C VAL A 611 41.10 -35.86 13.38
N ASP A 612 41.55 -35.79 14.64
CA ASP A 612 41.09 -36.66 15.74
C ASP A 612 41.10 -35.90 17.09
N GLU A 613 40.51 -36.49 18.12
CA GLU A 613 40.00 -35.82 19.33
C GLU A 613 41.02 -35.53 20.48
N ARG A 614 40.51 -34.80 21.50
CA ARG A 614 40.90 -34.76 22.94
C ARG A 614 42.09 -33.88 23.36
N GLY A 615 41.84 -32.99 24.33
CA GLY A 615 42.93 -32.35 25.11
C GLY A 615 42.47 -31.32 26.17
N ARG A 616 42.28 -31.76 27.43
CA ARG A 616 42.02 -30.89 28.60
C ARG A 616 43.25 -30.03 28.95
N GLY A 617 43.04 -28.81 29.48
CA GLY A 617 44.05 -28.17 30.35
C GLY A 617 43.98 -26.64 30.50
N SER A 618 43.61 -26.19 31.71
CA SER A 618 44.29 -25.18 32.57
C SER A 618 45.15 -24.04 31.99
N GLU A 619 45.38 -22.89 32.63
CA GLU A 619 44.81 -22.12 33.77
C GLU A 619 45.79 -20.93 33.97
N LEU A 620 45.46 -19.91 34.78
CA LEU A 620 46.33 -18.76 35.17
C LEU A 620 46.63 -17.74 34.03
N GLY A 621 46.67 -16.41 34.24
CA GLY A 621 46.31 -15.63 35.44
C GLY A 621 47.42 -14.68 35.92
N VAL A 622 47.60 -13.53 35.26
CA VAL A 622 48.51 -12.45 35.73
C VAL A 622 47.88 -11.07 35.44
N ALA A 623 48.05 -10.13 36.38
CA ALA A 623 47.65 -8.72 36.25
C ALA A 623 48.79 -7.78 36.77
N PRO A 624 48.59 -6.47 36.97
CA PRO A 624 49.10 -5.44 36.06
C PRO A 624 50.24 -4.59 36.64
N THR A 625 50.80 -3.68 35.83
CA THR A 625 51.67 -2.58 36.30
C THR A 625 51.33 -1.25 35.64
N ALA A 626 51.68 -0.13 36.29
CA ALA A 626 51.23 1.21 35.91
C ALA A 626 52.26 2.31 36.21
N GLY A 627 52.15 3.45 35.49
CA GLY A 627 52.92 4.68 35.75
C GLY A 627 52.95 5.59 34.50
N LYS A 628 53.10 6.93 34.60
CA LYS A 628 53.12 7.84 35.77
C LYS A 628 52.57 9.22 35.33
N ARG A 629 52.16 10.06 36.29
CA ARG A 629 51.73 11.46 36.08
C ARG A 629 52.93 12.42 36.05
N LEU A 630 52.74 13.65 35.56
CA LEU A 630 53.02 14.90 36.30
C LEU A 630 52.41 16.15 35.62
N ARG A 631 52.51 17.33 36.25
CA ARG A 631 51.87 18.62 35.86
C ARG A 631 52.92 19.72 35.59
N GLY A 632 52.55 20.78 34.87
CA GLY A 632 53.32 22.05 34.79
C GLY A 632 52.61 23.17 34.01
N ASP A 633 52.66 24.40 34.54
CA ASP A 633 52.06 25.68 34.09
C ASP A 633 52.81 26.81 34.89
N PRO A 634 52.88 28.13 34.54
CA PRO A 634 52.25 28.92 33.46
C PRO A 634 53.20 29.93 32.73
N ALA A 635 52.61 30.96 32.09
CA ALA A 635 53.15 32.30 31.72
C ALA A 635 53.94 32.48 30.38
N ARG A 636 53.89 33.61 29.62
CA ARG A 636 52.98 34.82 29.52
C ARG A 636 53.46 35.72 28.32
N VAL A 637 52.62 36.65 27.80
CA VAL A 637 52.98 37.82 26.92
C VAL A 637 53.23 37.48 25.42
N HIS A 638 52.86 38.24 24.35
CA HIS A 638 52.34 39.63 24.18
C HIS A 638 51.19 39.80 23.13
N ARG A 639 50.82 41.06 22.84
CA ARG A 639 49.60 41.54 22.12
C ARG A 639 49.60 41.39 20.59
N MET A 640 48.45 40.98 20.03
CA MET A 640 47.47 41.81 19.29
C MET A 640 46.19 40.97 19.02
N GLY A 641 45.03 41.50 18.61
CA GLY A 641 44.60 42.88 18.31
C GLY A 641 43.04 42.98 18.26
N LEU A 642 42.46 44.04 17.69
CA LEU A 642 41.00 44.22 17.48
C LEU A 642 40.71 44.99 16.17
N PRO A 643 39.56 44.76 15.52
CA PRO A 643 38.53 45.81 15.53
C PRO A 643 37.05 45.34 15.54
N ALA A 644 36.17 46.30 15.89
CA ALA A 644 34.73 46.41 15.52
C ALA A 644 33.72 45.33 15.99
N VAL A 645 32.95 45.66 17.02
CA VAL A 645 31.63 45.05 17.33
C VAL A 645 30.56 45.65 16.40
N ARG A 646 29.62 44.82 15.92
CA ARG A 646 28.36 45.28 15.27
C ARG A 646 27.18 45.18 16.25
N PRO A 647 26.19 46.09 16.17
CA PRO A 647 24.96 45.99 16.96
C PRO A 647 24.06 44.85 16.48
N PRO A 648 23.16 44.31 17.33
CA PRO A 648 22.18 43.30 16.92
C PRO A 648 21.11 43.87 15.97
N PRO A 649 20.54 43.04 15.08
CA PRO A 649 19.41 43.44 14.23
C PRO A 649 18.11 43.63 15.05
N PRO A 650 17.14 44.42 14.55
CA PRO A 650 15.83 44.58 15.18
C PRO A 650 14.99 43.30 15.10
N PRO A 651 14.01 43.11 16.00
CA PRO A 651 13.11 41.95 15.96
C PRO A 651 12.26 41.96 14.69
N LEU A 652 12.29 40.85 13.93
CA LEU A 652 11.40 40.63 12.80
C LEU A 652 9.98 40.31 13.29
N GLY A 653 8.98 40.88 12.62
CA GLY A 653 7.57 40.64 12.91
C GLY A 653 7.10 39.23 12.52
N PRO A 654 5.85 38.87 12.85
CA PRO A 654 5.33 37.50 12.70
C PRO A 654 5.08 37.11 11.24
N CYS A 655 6.09 36.54 10.58
CA CYS A 655 5.91 35.76 9.36
C CYS A 655 5.18 34.44 9.67
N ARG A 656 4.25 34.04 8.80
CA ARG A 656 3.57 32.73 8.89
C ARG A 656 4.51 31.63 8.40
N TRP A 657 4.61 30.53 9.14
CA TRP A 657 5.47 29.39 8.79
C TRP A 657 4.65 28.18 8.34
N LEU A 658 4.97 27.66 7.16
CA LEU A 658 4.54 26.35 6.67
C LEU A 658 5.60 25.29 6.99
N PRO A 659 5.22 24.05 7.38
CA PRO A 659 6.15 22.93 7.45
C PRO A 659 6.45 22.39 6.03
N HIS A 660 7.72 22.06 5.76
CA HIS A 660 8.17 21.40 4.53
C HIS A 660 9.34 20.46 4.85
N VAL A 661 9.21 19.15 4.54
CA VAL A 661 10.23 18.12 4.89
C VAL A 661 10.46 17.14 3.71
N PHE A 662 10.96 17.69 2.59
CA PHE A 662 11.76 17.05 1.53
C PHE A 662 11.28 15.88 0.65
N LEU A 663 10.88 16.21 -0.60
CA LEU A 663 11.35 15.50 -1.81
C LEU A 663 11.09 16.21 -3.16
N VAL A 664 10.54 17.44 -3.19
CA VAL A 664 10.19 18.19 -4.43
C VAL A 664 11.22 18.12 -5.56
N HIS A 665 10.70 17.95 -6.78
CA HIS A 665 11.36 17.70 -8.06
C HIS A 665 12.34 18.81 -8.54
N PRO A 666 13.49 18.47 -9.17
CA PRO A 666 14.36 19.44 -9.82
C PRO A 666 13.83 19.84 -11.21
N SER A 667 13.13 20.96 -11.30
CA SER A 667 12.65 21.48 -12.60
C SER A 667 12.55 23.01 -12.66
N GLU A 668 13.69 23.71 -12.59
CA GLU A 668 13.77 25.07 -13.15
C GLU A 668 15.18 25.48 -13.64
N PHE A 669 15.74 24.72 -14.58
CA PHE A 669 16.84 25.21 -15.43
C PHE A 669 16.30 25.81 -16.73
N ARG A 670 15.81 27.06 -16.67
CA ARG A 670 15.61 27.87 -17.88
C ARG A 670 16.93 28.53 -18.28
N VAL A 671 17.51 28.06 -19.38
CA VAL A 671 18.56 28.79 -20.09
C VAL A 671 17.96 30.09 -20.63
N GLN A 672 18.36 31.23 -20.09
CA GLN A 672 18.27 32.51 -20.79
C GLN A 672 19.65 33.16 -20.87
N SER A 673 20.10 33.36 -22.11
CA SER A 673 21.36 34.00 -22.45
C SER A 673 21.38 35.48 -22.06
N PHE A 674 22.54 35.96 -21.62
CA PHE A 674 22.85 37.39 -21.51
C PHE A 674 22.50 38.14 -22.81
N PHE A 675 21.87 39.31 -22.70
CA PHE A 675 22.31 40.50 -23.43
C PHE A 675 21.95 41.80 -22.69
N THR A 676 22.63 42.88 -23.05
CA THR A 676 22.90 44.07 -22.24
C THR A 676 21.81 45.15 -22.22
N GLY A 677 21.73 45.88 -21.10
CA GLY A 677 21.12 47.22 -20.98
C GLY A 677 19.74 47.24 -20.31
N GLY A 678 19.37 48.24 -19.50
CA GLY A 678 20.15 49.41 -19.04
C GLY A 678 19.28 50.67 -18.97
N GLY A 679 19.09 51.24 -17.78
CA GLY A 679 18.33 52.49 -17.60
C GLY A 679 17.81 52.67 -16.17
N CYS A 680 17.95 53.87 -15.62
CA CYS A 680 17.46 54.24 -14.29
C CYS A 680 16.17 55.06 -14.39
N SER A 681 15.24 54.93 -13.42
CA SER A 681 14.55 56.10 -12.81
C SER A 681 13.53 55.75 -11.70
N HIS A 682 13.74 56.30 -10.50
CA HIS A 682 12.68 56.73 -9.55
C HIS A 682 12.18 58.15 -9.98
N PRO A 683 11.21 58.85 -9.31
CA PRO A 683 10.58 58.65 -7.99
C PRO A 683 9.04 58.92 -7.90
N SER A 684 8.51 59.06 -6.66
CA SER A 684 7.41 59.98 -6.22
C SER A 684 5.93 59.71 -6.62
N SER A 685 4.89 60.11 -5.86
CA SER A 685 4.76 60.60 -4.46
C SER A 685 3.29 60.84 -4.03
N ALA A 686 2.98 60.72 -2.71
CA ALA A 686 1.75 61.21 -2.00
C ALA A 686 0.39 60.61 -2.46
N GLY A 687 -0.74 60.63 -1.71
CA GLY A 687 -1.12 61.09 -0.36
C GLY A 687 -2.66 60.92 -0.19
N ALA A 688 -3.36 61.11 0.94
CA ALA A 688 -3.01 61.41 2.34
C ALA A 688 -4.20 61.03 3.29
N SER A 689 -4.23 61.51 4.55
CA SER A 689 -5.31 61.34 5.56
C SER A 689 -5.89 62.72 6.00
N PRO A 690 -6.85 62.89 6.95
CA PRO A 690 -7.62 61.93 7.75
C PRO A 690 -9.15 62.26 7.88
N VAL A 691 -9.90 61.55 8.74
CA VAL A 691 -10.88 62.07 9.75
C VAL A 691 -11.43 60.89 10.59
N ALA A 692 -11.94 61.15 11.80
CA ALA A 692 -12.53 60.16 12.72
C ALA A 692 -13.76 60.75 13.47
N VAL A 693 -14.57 59.91 14.17
CA VAL A 693 -15.22 60.20 15.49
C VAL A 693 -16.20 59.08 15.94
N ALA A 694 -16.02 58.63 17.20
CA ALA A 694 -16.94 58.11 18.25
C ALA A 694 -18.13 57.11 18.01
N ALA A 695 -18.54 56.48 19.13
CA ALA A 695 -19.66 55.55 19.40
C ALA A 695 -20.39 56.02 20.71
N PRO A 696 -21.22 55.26 21.50
CA PRO A 696 -21.86 53.93 21.36
C PRO A 696 -23.41 54.06 21.21
N PRO A 697 -24.40 53.69 22.09
CA PRO A 697 -24.44 53.11 23.46
C PRO A 697 -25.07 51.67 23.53
N ALA A 698 -25.50 51.18 24.72
CA ALA A 698 -26.21 49.91 24.94
C ALA A 698 -27.05 49.85 26.26
N GLU A 699 -28.03 48.93 26.34
CA GLU A 699 -28.86 48.50 27.51
C GLU A 699 -29.24 46.99 27.33
N THR A 700 -29.61 46.09 28.27
CA THR A 700 -30.21 46.01 29.65
C THR A 700 -31.75 46.11 29.74
N ALA A 701 -32.53 45.27 30.47
CA ALA A 701 -32.38 43.95 31.16
C ALA A 701 -33.82 43.31 31.35
N SER A 702 -34.24 42.34 32.20
CA SER A 702 -33.70 41.45 33.28
C SER A 702 -34.75 40.37 33.69
N SER A 703 -34.38 39.28 34.41
CA SER A 703 -35.24 38.33 35.20
C SER A 703 -36.20 37.37 34.44
N GLY A 704 -36.79 36.28 34.99
CA GLY A 704 -36.65 35.59 36.31
C GLY A 704 -37.63 34.40 36.55
N GLU A 705 -37.19 33.38 37.31
CA GLU A 705 -37.87 32.32 38.12
C GLU A 705 -39.23 31.61 37.74
N SER A 706 -39.12 30.34 37.29
CA SER A 706 -39.57 29.06 37.92
C SER A 706 -41.00 28.72 38.45
N ILE A 707 -41.38 27.42 38.30
CA ILE A 707 -42.39 26.58 39.04
C ILE A 707 -43.92 26.80 38.77
N GLY A 708 -44.72 25.71 38.55
CA GLY A 708 -46.21 25.80 38.61
C GLY A 708 -47.10 24.65 38.05
N ARG A 709 -47.19 23.48 38.73
CA ARG A 709 -47.97 22.27 38.33
C ARG A 709 -49.50 22.40 38.01
N ARG A 710 -49.92 21.68 36.94
CA ARG A 710 -51.07 20.70 36.83
C ARG A 710 -52.53 21.10 36.47
N ARG A 711 -53.18 20.13 35.77
CA ARG A 711 -54.64 19.83 35.54
C ARG A 711 -55.38 20.66 34.46
N ARG A 712 -56.43 20.16 33.79
CA ARG A 712 -56.79 18.79 33.26
C ARG A 712 -58.11 18.88 32.48
N ALA A 713 -58.16 18.41 31.22
CA ALA A 713 -59.41 18.06 30.52
C ALA A 713 -59.14 17.04 29.40
N HIS A 714 -60.18 16.32 28.95
CA HIS A 714 -60.18 15.21 27.97
C HIS A 714 -61.56 15.26 27.24
N PRO A 715 -61.86 14.50 26.14
CA PRO A 715 -61.70 13.03 26.09
C PRO A 715 -61.55 12.29 24.73
N HIS A 716 -61.19 10.98 24.80
CA HIS A 716 -61.55 9.86 23.88
C HIS A 716 -61.01 9.85 22.42
N ARG A 717 -60.62 8.71 21.79
CA ARG A 717 -60.45 7.24 22.09
C ARG A 717 -59.13 6.80 21.37
N HIS A 718 -58.24 5.96 21.91
CA HIS A 718 -58.23 4.48 22.00
C HIS A 718 -58.39 3.73 20.65
N SER A 719 -57.62 2.68 20.31
CA SER A 719 -56.73 1.81 21.14
C SER A 719 -55.40 1.36 20.44
N ASP A 720 -54.86 0.19 20.82
CA ASP A 720 -53.88 -0.64 20.07
C ASP A 720 -52.36 -0.37 20.17
N ALA A 721 -51.88 0.04 21.36
CA ALA A 721 -50.45 0.02 21.71
C ALA A 721 -50.12 -0.76 23.02
N ALA A 722 -51.11 -1.39 23.66
CA ALA A 722 -50.98 -1.90 25.03
C ALA A 722 -50.60 -3.40 25.16
N GLU A 723 -50.65 -4.16 24.07
CA GLU A 723 -50.54 -5.63 24.12
C GLU A 723 -49.10 -6.13 23.93
N GLN A 724 -48.34 -5.55 22.99
CA GLN A 724 -46.96 -5.96 22.68
C GLN A 724 -46.00 -5.82 23.89
N VAL A 725 -46.22 -4.84 24.76
CA VAL A 725 -45.35 -4.59 25.95
C VAL A 725 -45.46 -5.72 26.99
N ARG A 726 -46.55 -6.51 27.01
CA ARG A 726 -46.67 -7.66 27.92
C ARG A 726 -45.90 -8.89 27.44
N ALA A 727 -45.72 -9.07 26.13
CA ALA A 727 -44.97 -10.20 25.58
C ALA A 727 -43.49 -10.18 26.02
N VAL A 728 -42.85 -9.01 25.99
CA VAL A 728 -41.42 -8.84 26.32
C VAL A 728 -41.14 -9.00 27.82
N ALA A 729 -42.12 -8.71 28.68
CA ALA A 729 -41.97 -8.83 30.14
C ALA A 729 -42.00 -10.28 30.65
N GLY A 730 -42.63 -11.21 29.92
CA GLY A 730 -42.73 -12.62 30.32
C GLY A 730 -41.39 -13.36 30.25
N ALA A 731 -40.62 -13.15 29.18
CA ALA A 731 -39.39 -13.89 28.87
C ALA A 731 -38.21 -13.65 29.84
N ARG A 732 -38.37 -12.81 30.88
CA ARG A 732 -37.29 -12.40 31.80
C ARG A 732 -37.25 -13.14 33.15
N ARG A 733 -38.08 -14.18 33.37
CA ARG A 733 -38.07 -14.96 34.62
C ARG A 733 -37.42 -16.34 34.55
N ASP A 734 -37.35 -16.97 33.39
CA ASP A 734 -36.91 -18.38 33.28
C ASP A 734 -35.38 -18.57 33.09
N VAL A 735 -34.60 -17.47 33.10
CA VAL A 735 -33.14 -17.48 32.88
C VAL A 735 -32.35 -17.56 34.20
N VAL A 736 -33.01 -17.70 35.36
CA VAL A 736 -32.36 -17.74 36.69
C VAL A 736 -32.62 -19.07 37.42
N ALA A 737 -32.46 -20.21 36.72
CA ALA A 737 -32.63 -21.54 37.34
C ALA A 737 -31.89 -22.72 36.66
N VAL A 738 -30.71 -22.54 36.04
CA VAL A 738 -29.87 -23.67 35.57
C VAL A 738 -28.43 -23.57 36.07
N GLY A 739 -27.95 -24.64 36.71
CA GLY A 739 -26.63 -24.71 37.34
C GLY A 739 -25.46 -24.95 36.38
N LYS A 740 -24.25 -24.75 36.91
CA LYS A 740 -22.92 -24.89 36.28
C LYS A 740 -22.83 -26.03 35.24
N GLY A 741 -22.74 -25.70 33.95
CA GLY A 741 -22.47 -26.64 32.86
C GLY A 741 -21.93 -25.95 31.59
N ASN A 742 -20.82 -26.46 31.04
CA ASN A 742 -20.12 -26.08 29.81
C ASN A 742 -20.59 -24.83 29.02
N LYS A 743 -19.89 -23.70 29.22
CA LYS A 743 -20.06 -22.47 28.39
C LYS A 743 -19.89 -22.72 26.88
N SER A 744 -19.00 -23.63 26.49
CA SER A 744 -18.78 -24.04 25.10
C SER A 744 -20.03 -24.60 24.43
N LYS A 745 -20.80 -25.43 25.15
CA LYS A 745 -22.01 -26.08 24.61
C LYS A 745 -23.17 -25.10 24.45
N CYS A 746 -23.26 -24.07 25.30
CA CYS A 746 -24.18 -22.95 25.08
C CYS A 746 -23.77 -22.07 23.89
N ARG A 747 -22.46 -21.82 23.68
CA ARG A 747 -21.96 -21.01 22.57
C ARG A 747 -22.26 -21.64 21.21
N MET A 748 -21.94 -22.92 21.02
CA MET A 748 -22.28 -23.62 19.76
C MET A 748 -23.78 -23.58 19.48
N ARG A 749 -24.62 -23.84 20.49
CA ARG A 749 -26.09 -23.80 20.36
C ARG A 749 -26.62 -22.40 19.98
N SER A 750 -25.92 -21.33 20.36
CA SER A 750 -26.27 -19.96 19.94
C SER A 750 -25.86 -19.65 18.50
N GLU A 751 -24.73 -20.17 18.01
CA GLU A 751 -24.32 -20.03 16.61
C GLU A 751 -25.16 -20.90 15.67
N GLU A 752 -25.51 -22.10 16.10
CA GLU A 752 -26.39 -23.04 15.39
C GLU A 752 -27.80 -22.44 15.24
N TRP A 753 -28.36 -21.90 16.33
CA TRP A 753 -29.63 -21.16 16.31
C TRP A 753 -29.56 -19.87 15.47
N MET A 754 -28.44 -19.13 15.48
CA MET A 754 -28.28 -17.95 14.62
C MET A 754 -28.22 -18.32 13.14
N ARG A 755 -27.60 -19.46 12.76
CA ARG A 755 -27.61 -19.97 11.38
C ARG A 755 -29.02 -20.38 10.96
N GLU A 756 -29.69 -21.21 11.77
CA GLU A 756 -31.10 -21.61 11.58
C GLU A 756 -32.03 -20.40 11.43
N ARG A 757 -31.85 -19.36 12.26
CA ARG A 757 -32.62 -18.12 12.18
C ARG A 757 -32.29 -17.27 10.95
N VAL A 758 -31.03 -17.23 10.51
CA VAL A 758 -30.63 -16.56 9.26
C VAL A 758 -31.22 -17.26 8.05
N ASP A 759 -31.17 -18.60 7.99
CA ASP A 759 -31.71 -19.36 6.87
C ASP A 759 -33.25 -19.35 6.84
N GLN A 760 -33.90 -19.28 8.02
CA GLN A 760 -35.33 -18.96 8.12
C GLN A 760 -35.65 -17.55 7.60
N LEU A 761 -34.82 -16.54 7.89
CA LEU A 761 -35.01 -15.16 7.41
C LEU A 761 -34.76 -15.05 5.90
N LYS A 762 -33.75 -15.73 5.35
CA LYS A 762 -33.58 -15.86 3.89
C LYS A 762 -34.82 -16.49 3.26
N SER A 763 -35.31 -17.60 3.81
CA SER A 763 -36.54 -18.26 3.32
C SER A 763 -37.75 -17.33 3.30
N GLN A 764 -37.83 -16.35 4.22
CA GLN A 764 -38.87 -15.32 4.20
C GLN A 764 -38.66 -14.30 3.08
N VAL A 765 -37.41 -13.90 2.78
CA VAL A 765 -37.10 -12.99 1.66
C VAL A 765 -37.26 -13.68 0.29
N HIS A 766 -36.84 -14.94 0.13
CA HIS A 766 -37.16 -15.73 -1.08
C HIS A 766 -38.68 -15.77 -1.30
N HIS A 767 -39.48 -16.04 -0.25
CA HIS A 767 -40.95 -16.01 -0.35
C HIS A 767 -41.51 -14.62 -0.71
N MET A 768 -40.81 -13.50 -0.43
CA MET A 768 -41.23 -12.17 -0.90
C MET A 768 -41.06 -12.03 -2.42
N PHE A 769 -40.04 -12.66 -3.03
CA PHE A 769 -39.92 -12.74 -4.49
C PHE A 769 -40.88 -13.78 -5.10
N ASP A 770 -41.03 -14.96 -4.49
CA ASP A 770 -41.96 -16.02 -4.94
C ASP A 770 -43.44 -15.59 -4.90
N ALA A 771 -43.79 -14.57 -4.10
CA ALA A 771 -45.11 -13.93 -4.07
C ALA A 771 -45.42 -13.09 -5.34
N GLY A 772 -44.73 -13.37 -6.45
CA GLY A 772 -44.71 -12.61 -7.70
C GLY A 772 -46.02 -12.54 -8.50
N SER A 773 -47.16 -12.91 -7.92
CA SER A 773 -48.51 -12.64 -8.43
C SER A 773 -49.29 -11.60 -7.60
N ALA A 774 -48.68 -11.04 -6.55
CA ALA A 774 -49.33 -10.13 -5.60
C ALA A 774 -48.55 -8.81 -5.30
N MET A 775 -47.26 -8.72 -5.64
CA MET A 775 -46.50 -7.46 -5.53
C MET A 775 -46.60 -6.64 -6.82
N SER A 776 -46.71 -5.32 -6.69
CA SER A 776 -46.60 -4.42 -7.84
C SER A 776 -45.14 -4.20 -8.24
N ALA A 777 -44.91 -3.70 -9.46
CA ALA A 777 -43.56 -3.34 -9.91
C ALA A 777 -42.87 -2.30 -8.98
N ALA A 778 -43.66 -1.44 -8.32
CA ALA A 778 -43.15 -0.46 -7.35
C ALA A 778 -42.66 -1.13 -6.06
N ASP A 779 -43.42 -2.10 -5.53
CA ASP A 779 -43.03 -2.87 -4.33
C ASP A 779 -41.78 -3.71 -4.60
N THR A 780 -41.68 -4.29 -5.79
CA THR A 780 -40.48 -5.02 -6.25
C THR A 780 -39.25 -4.12 -6.28
N LEU A 781 -39.34 -2.94 -6.88
CA LEU A 781 -38.23 -1.97 -6.92
C LEU A 781 -37.84 -1.48 -5.52
N MET A 782 -38.82 -1.28 -4.62
CA MET A 782 -38.56 -0.92 -3.23
C MET A 782 -37.92 -2.06 -2.43
N LEU A 783 -38.24 -3.32 -2.70
CA LEU A 783 -37.58 -4.48 -2.09
C LEU A 783 -36.11 -4.56 -2.52
N VAL A 784 -35.83 -4.41 -3.82
CA VAL A 784 -34.44 -4.41 -4.34
C VAL A 784 -33.65 -3.23 -3.76
N ASP A 785 -34.20 -2.01 -3.77
CA ASP A 785 -33.58 -0.82 -3.17
C ASP A 785 -33.32 -1.00 -1.65
N ALA A 786 -34.18 -1.71 -0.93
CA ALA A 786 -33.96 -2.05 0.48
C ALA A 786 -32.85 -3.09 0.69
N LEU A 787 -32.77 -4.13 -0.15
CA LEU A 787 -31.72 -5.16 -0.05
C LEU A 787 -30.34 -4.59 -0.39
N GLU A 788 -30.23 -3.74 -1.43
CA GLU A 788 -29.00 -3.02 -1.79
C GLU A 788 -28.55 -2.08 -0.65
N ARG A 789 -29.46 -1.32 -0.05
CA ARG A 789 -29.15 -0.41 1.07
C ARG A 789 -28.75 -1.14 2.35
N LEU A 790 -29.19 -2.38 2.53
CA LEU A 790 -28.81 -3.24 3.65
C LEU A 790 -27.53 -4.05 3.38
N GLY A 791 -27.02 -4.05 2.14
CA GLY A 791 -25.81 -4.78 1.73
C GLY A 791 -25.98 -6.31 1.80
N ILE A 792 -27.19 -6.79 1.48
CA ILE A 792 -27.57 -8.22 1.50
C ILE A 792 -28.22 -8.68 0.18
N ASP A 793 -28.26 -7.82 -0.82
CA ASP A 793 -28.63 -8.08 -2.21
C ASP A 793 -27.86 -9.30 -2.79
N ASN A 794 -26.59 -9.44 -2.44
CA ASN A 794 -25.73 -10.54 -2.88
C ASN A 794 -26.16 -11.94 -2.39
N LEU A 795 -27.16 -12.04 -1.51
CA LEU A 795 -27.78 -13.30 -1.08
C LEU A 795 -28.97 -13.73 -1.96
N PHE A 796 -29.47 -12.82 -2.81
CA PHE A 796 -30.71 -12.97 -3.60
C PHE A 796 -30.51 -12.53 -5.06
N GLN A 797 -29.30 -12.70 -5.61
CA GLN A 797 -28.94 -12.14 -6.93
C GLN A 797 -29.79 -12.74 -8.06
N GLU A 798 -30.11 -14.04 -8.03
CA GLU A 798 -30.90 -14.70 -9.08
C GLU A 798 -32.34 -14.18 -9.07
N GLU A 799 -32.90 -13.97 -7.88
CA GLU A 799 -34.24 -13.40 -7.67
C GLU A 799 -34.31 -11.90 -8.02
N ILE A 800 -33.26 -11.13 -7.71
CA ILE A 800 -33.14 -9.71 -8.09
C ILE A 800 -33.03 -9.57 -9.61
N ASP A 801 -32.17 -10.38 -10.25
CA ASP A 801 -31.99 -10.37 -11.70
C ASP A 801 -33.32 -10.72 -12.41
N GLU A 802 -34.01 -11.79 -11.97
CA GLU A 802 -35.33 -12.17 -12.53
C GLU A 802 -36.40 -11.09 -12.28
N ALA A 803 -36.48 -10.56 -11.06
CA ALA A 803 -37.47 -9.54 -10.70
C ALA A 803 -37.27 -8.24 -11.50
N LEU A 804 -36.02 -7.78 -11.68
CA LEU A 804 -35.71 -6.62 -12.51
C LEU A 804 -35.95 -6.89 -14.00
N HIS A 805 -35.68 -8.10 -14.49
CA HIS A 805 -36.08 -8.51 -15.84
C HIS A 805 -37.59 -8.40 -16.06
N ARG A 806 -38.41 -8.82 -15.09
CA ARG A 806 -39.89 -8.73 -15.14
C ARG A 806 -40.40 -7.28 -15.06
N VAL A 807 -39.73 -6.42 -14.29
CA VAL A 807 -40.01 -4.97 -14.26
C VAL A 807 -39.58 -4.27 -15.57
N HIS A 808 -38.61 -4.84 -16.31
CA HIS A 808 -38.17 -4.32 -17.60
C HIS A 808 -39.05 -4.78 -18.77
N SER A 809 -39.44 -6.05 -18.83
CA SER A 809 -40.35 -6.60 -19.85
C SER A 809 -41.77 -6.05 -19.77
N GLY A 810 -42.21 -5.65 -18.56
CA GLY A 810 -43.58 -5.20 -18.30
C GLY A 810 -44.51 -6.28 -17.76
N ASP A 811 -43.97 -7.44 -17.35
CA ASP A 811 -44.74 -8.56 -16.77
C ASP A 811 -45.24 -8.29 -15.33
N LEU A 812 -44.95 -7.11 -14.78
CA LEU A 812 -45.47 -6.61 -13.52
C LEU A 812 -46.18 -5.27 -13.74
N GLU A 813 -47.45 -5.18 -13.35
CA GLU A 813 -48.19 -3.92 -13.41
C GLU A 813 -47.55 -2.90 -12.45
N PHE A 814 -47.26 -1.72 -13.00
CA PHE A 814 -47.19 -0.51 -12.21
C PHE A 814 -48.63 -0.10 -11.90
N GLY A 815 -48.95 0.11 -10.63
CA GLY A 815 -50.15 0.85 -10.27
C GLY A 815 -50.08 2.28 -10.82
N SER A 816 -51.14 3.08 -10.65
CA SER A 816 -51.20 4.47 -11.12
C SER A 816 -50.30 5.45 -10.33
N THR A 817 -49.25 4.95 -9.69
CA THR A 817 -48.22 5.71 -8.97
C THR A 817 -47.21 6.31 -9.94
N GLU A 818 -47.61 7.40 -10.58
CA GLU A 818 -46.75 8.26 -11.42
C GLU A 818 -45.66 9.04 -10.64
N GLU A 819 -45.36 8.64 -9.40
CA GLU A 819 -44.45 9.28 -8.46
C GLU A 819 -43.00 9.29 -8.96
N LEU A 820 -42.36 10.47 -8.85
CA LEU A 820 -40.96 10.67 -9.25
C LEU A 820 -40.03 9.63 -8.61
N HIS A 821 -40.19 9.37 -7.31
CA HIS A 821 -39.40 8.38 -6.59
C HIS A 821 -39.40 6.97 -7.24
N ILE A 822 -40.56 6.49 -7.70
CA ILE A 822 -40.72 5.14 -8.27
C ILE A 822 -40.19 5.08 -9.72
N VAL A 823 -40.54 6.05 -10.56
CA VAL A 823 -40.01 6.16 -11.94
C VAL A 823 -38.47 6.20 -11.92
N THR A 824 -37.93 6.92 -10.95
CA THR A 824 -36.49 7.10 -10.78
C THR A 824 -35.79 5.87 -10.21
N LEU A 825 -36.38 5.18 -9.22
CA LEU A 825 -35.87 3.89 -8.76
C LEU A 825 -35.84 2.86 -9.90
N ARG A 826 -36.86 2.84 -10.76
CA ARG A 826 -36.88 2.00 -11.98
C ARG A 826 -35.70 2.32 -12.89
N PHE A 827 -35.47 3.59 -13.21
CA PHE A 827 -34.35 4.01 -14.06
C PHE A 827 -32.99 3.62 -13.46
N ARG A 828 -32.74 3.95 -12.18
CA ARG A 828 -31.49 3.61 -11.48
C ARG A 828 -31.25 2.11 -11.49
N LEU A 829 -32.18 1.32 -10.97
CA LEU A 829 -31.99 -0.12 -10.75
C LEU A 829 -31.82 -0.86 -12.08
N LEU A 830 -32.66 -0.58 -13.09
CA LEU A 830 -32.52 -1.23 -14.38
C LEU A 830 -31.18 -0.88 -15.05
N ARG A 831 -30.78 0.40 -15.12
CA ARG A 831 -29.46 0.80 -15.64
C ARG A 831 -28.30 0.17 -14.88
N GLN A 832 -28.39 0.10 -13.54
CA GLN A 832 -27.35 -0.45 -12.66
C GLN A 832 -27.13 -1.95 -12.87
N HIS A 833 -28.20 -2.71 -13.13
CA HIS A 833 -28.15 -4.13 -13.46
C HIS A 833 -28.05 -4.40 -14.98
N GLY A 834 -27.73 -3.38 -15.79
CA GLY A 834 -27.40 -3.49 -17.21
C GLY A 834 -28.58 -3.55 -18.19
N LEU A 835 -29.79 -3.27 -17.72
CA LEU A 835 -31.02 -3.22 -18.51
C LEU A 835 -31.27 -1.79 -19.01
N PHE A 836 -31.51 -1.64 -20.32
CA PHE A 836 -31.65 -0.31 -20.93
C PHE A 836 -33.01 0.32 -20.63
N VAL A 837 -33.00 1.59 -20.22
CA VAL A 837 -34.19 2.44 -20.03
C VAL A 837 -33.87 3.79 -20.65
N SER A 838 -34.74 4.32 -21.51
CA SER A 838 -34.52 5.65 -22.11
C SER A 838 -34.69 6.77 -21.06
N THR A 839 -34.07 7.92 -21.28
CA THR A 839 -34.26 9.11 -20.43
C THR A 839 -35.64 9.73 -20.54
N ASP A 840 -36.37 9.45 -21.63
CA ASP A 840 -37.71 9.94 -21.95
C ASP A 840 -38.75 9.67 -20.84
N VAL A 841 -38.46 8.72 -19.93
CA VAL A 841 -39.24 8.49 -18.70
C VAL A 841 -39.30 9.71 -17.77
N PHE A 842 -38.40 10.68 -17.97
CA PHE A 842 -38.33 11.93 -17.21
C PHE A 842 -38.97 13.13 -17.92
N ASP A 843 -39.35 13.03 -19.20
CA ASP A 843 -39.85 14.16 -20.01
C ASP A 843 -41.04 14.86 -19.37
N LYS A 844 -41.96 14.09 -18.76
CA LYS A 844 -43.14 14.61 -18.04
C LYS A 844 -42.83 15.43 -16.77
N TYR A 845 -41.56 15.50 -16.36
CA TYR A 845 -41.08 16.33 -15.26
C TYR A 845 -40.25 17.54 -15.76
N ILE A 846 -40.07 17.68 -17.07
CA ILE A 846 -39.46 18.83 -17.74
C ILE A 846 -40.55 19.88 -17.99
N ASP A 847 -40.22 21.16 -17.83
CA ASP A 847 -41.07 22.28 -18.21
C ASP A 847 -40.86 22.60 -19.70
N ASP A 848 -41.90 22.40 -20.52
CA ASP A 848 -41.92 22.66 -21.97
C ASP A 848 -41.45 24.08 -22.36
N SER A 849 -41.54 25.05 -21.43
CA SER A 849 -41.17 26.45 -21.69
C SER A 849 -39.70 26.78 -21.38
N THR A 850 -39.01 25.96 -20.58
CA THR A 850 -37.60 26.18 -20.21
C THR A 850 -36.66 25.09 -20.74
N GLY A 851 -37.16 23.89 -21.01
CA GLY A 851 -36.34 22.71 -21.30
C GLY A 851 -35.59 22.16 -20.09
N THR A 852 -35.98 22.54 -18.87
CA THR A 852 -35.36 22.09 -17.60
C THR A 852 -36.39 21.38 -16.73
N LEU A 853 -35.95 20.67 -15.67
CA LEU A 853 -36.86 20.16 -14.65
C LEU A 853 -37.80 21.27 -14.12
N SER A 854 -39.06 20.92 -13.90
CA SER A 854 -40.06 21.81 -13.27
C SER A 854 -39.66 22.16 -11.83
N THR A 855 -39.90 23.41 -11.42
CA THR A 855 -39.71 23.84 -10.04
C THR A 855 -40.66 23.17 -9.05
N ASP A 856 -41.77 22.59 -9.50
CA ASP A 856 -42.73 21.89 -8.64
C ASP A 856 -42.13 20.64 -7.99
N LEU A 857 -41.06 20.07 -8.57
CA LEU A 857 -40.33 18.93 -7.99
C LEU A 857 -39.71 19.24 -6.63
N ILE A 858 -39.48 20.52 -6.30
CA ILE A 858 -39.00 20.97 -4.99
C ILE A 858 -39.98 20.56 -3.86
N ALA A 859 -41.26 20.31 -4.19
CA ALA A 859 -42.25 19.78 -3.25
C ALA A 859 -42.09 18.27 -2.94
N ASP A 860 -41.27 17.52 -3.70
CA ASP A 860 -40.92 16.11 -3.40
C ASP A 860 -39.40 15.93 -3.15
N PRO A 861 -38.94 16.17 -1.90
CA PRO A 861 -37.55 15.90 -1.51
C PRO A 861 -37.11 14.43 -1.66
N ARG A 862 -38.04 13.47 -1.69
CA ARG A 862 -37.72 12.02 -1.81
C ARG A 862 -37.53 11.63 -3.26
N GLY A 863 -38.37 12.12 -4.16
CA GLY A 863 -38.20 12.05 -5.60
C GLY A 863 -36.92 12.73 -6.05
N LEU A 864 -36.66 13.98 -5.63
CA LEU A 864 -35.43 14.70 -5.96
C LEU A 864 -34.16 13.98 -5.48
N LEU A 865 -34.14 13.46 -4.24
CA LEU A 865 -33.01 12.69 -3.75
C LEU A 865 -32.80 11.40 -4.57
N SER A 866 -33.87 10.71 -4.97
CA SER A 866 -33.74 9.60 -5.91
C SER A 866 -33.20 10.06 -7.28
N LEU A 867 -33.61 11.23 -7.78
CA LEU A 867 -33.28 11.73 -9.12
C LEU A 867 -31.81 12.09 -9.23
N ASP A 868 -31.25 12.71 -8.19
CA ASP A 868 -29.80 12.91 -8.01
C ASP A 868 -29.02 11.57 -8.12
N ASN A 869 -29.47 10.53 -7.39
CA ASN A 869 -28.84 9.20 -7.42
C ASN A 869 -29.04 8.46 -8.76
N ALA A 870 -30.04 8.81 -9.56
CA ALA A 870 -30.28 8.23 -10.88
C ALA A 870 -29.53 8.94 -12.00
N ALA A 871 -29.31 10.26 -11.90
CA ALA A 871 -28.53 11.02 -12.89
C ALA A 871 -27.06 10.58 -12.94
N HIS A 872 -26.53 9.97 -11.88
CA HIS A 872 -25.24 9.29 -11.89
C HIS A 872 -25.18 8.01 -12.77
N MET A 873 -26.29 7.59 -13.38
CA MET A 873 -26.36 6.50 -14.37
C MET A 873 -26.38 7.01 -15.83
N ALA A 874 -26.15 8.31 -16.05
CA ALA A 874 -26.11 8.93 -17.37
C ALA A 874 -24.96 8.39 -18.25
N VAL A 875 -25.21 8.29 -19.56
CA VAL A 875 -24.17 8.09 -20.59
C VAL A 875 -24.05 9.32 -21.49
N PRO A 876 -22.91 9.54 -22.18
CA PRO A 876 -22.69 10.76 -22.97
C PRO A 876 -23.77 10.99 -24.04
N GLY A 877 -24.41 12.17 -23.99
CA GLY A 877 -25.54 12.56 -24.85
C GLY A 877 -26.91 12.51 -24.17
N GLU A 878 -26.98 12.16 -22.88
CA GLU A 878 -28.22 12.14 -22.08
C GLU A 878 -28.45 13.47 -21.33
N ASP A 879 -28.51 14.58 -22.09
CA ASP A 879 -28.52 15.97 -21.60
C ASP A 879 -29.51 16.24 -20.45
N VAL A 880 -30.65 15.55 -20.41
CA VAL A 880 -31.67 15.64 -19.34
C VAL A 880 -31.06 15.38 -17.96
N LEU A 881 -30.12 14.44 -17.84
CA LEU A 881 -29.52 14.05 -16.56
C LEU A 881 -28.42 15.02 -16.09
N ASP A 882 -27.72 15.68 -17.01
CA ASP A 882 -26.84 16.81 -16.64
C ASP A 882 -27.66 18.02 -16.12
N HIS A 883 -28.85 18.25 -16.67
CA HIS A 883 -29.78 19.25 -16.14
C HIS A 883 -30.31 18.87 -14.74
N VAL A 884 -30.57 17.58 -14.45
CA VAL A 884 -30.85 17.11 -13.07
C VAL A 884 -29.72 17.53 -12.13
N ILE A 885 -28.47 17.18 -12.47
CA ILE A 885 -27.29 17.40 -11.63
C ILE A 885 -27.06 18.91 -11.39
N SER A 886 -27.37 19.76 -12.36
CA SER A 886 -27.34 21.21 -12.18
C SER A 886 -28.46 21.69 -11.23
N PHE A 887 -29.67 21.14 -11.38
CA PHE A 887 -30.86 21.54 -10.62
C PHE A 887 -30.81 21.12 -9.14
N THR A 888 -30.33 19.90 -8.83
CA THR A 888 -30.23 19.42 -7.44
C THR A 888 -29.19 20.23 -6.66
N ARG A 889 -28.03 20.51 -7.29
CA ARG A 889 -26.97 21.36 -6.74
C ARG A 889 -27.43 22.80 -6.48
N SER A 890 -28.14 23.43 -7.41
CA SER A 890 -28.60 24.82 -7.23
C SER A 890 -29.65 24.98 -6.12
N HIS A 891 -30.35 23.90 -5.74
CA HIS A 891 -31.34 23.89 -4.67
C HIS A 891 -30.84 23.25 -3.36
N GLY A 892 -29.52 23.08 -3.20
CA GLY A 892 -28.91 22.66 -1.94
C GLY A 892 -28.99 21.17 -1.60
N TYR A 893 -29.45 20.32 -2.54
CA TYR A 893 -29.44 18.87 -2.38
C TYR A 893 -28.03 18.31 -2.64
N GLN A 894 -27.10 18.64 -1.76
CA GLN A 894 -25.70 18.21 -1.86
C GLN A 894 -25.44 17.01 -0.95
N ARG A 895 -25.04 15.87 -1.54
CA ARG A 895 -24.58 14.70 -0.78
C ARG A 895 -23.37 15.09 0.08
N GLN A 896 -23.38 14.77 1.38
CA GLN A 896 -22.13 14.48 2.06
C GLN A 896 -21.46 13.28 1.37
N PRO A 897 -20.12 13.22 1.26
CA PRO A 897 -19.43 12.23 0.44
C PRO A 897 -19.39 10.82 1.09
N CYS A 898 -20.56 10.18 1.18
CA CYS A 898 -20.65 8.74 1.37
C CYS A 898 -20.07 8.03 0.13
N ILE A 899 -19.06 7.21 0.35
CA ILE A 899 -18.33 6.48 -0.70
C ILE A 899 -19.27 5.52 -1.43
N SER A 900 -19.58 5.82 -2.70
CA SER A 900 -20.21 4.88 -3.64
C SER A 900 -19.31 4.68 -4.86
N VAL A 901 -19.16 3.43 -5.29
CA VAL A 901 -18.20 3.04 -6.33
C VAL A 901 -18.68 3.48 -7.71
N VAL A 902 -18.06 4.52 -8.26
CA VAL A 902 -18.16 4.83 -9.70
C VAL A 902 -17.16 3.98 -10.47
N ARG A 903 -17.66 3.27 -11.49
CA ARG A 903 -16.86 2.65 -12.55
C ARG A 903 -16.92 3.54 -13.79
N SER A 904 -15.79 4.10 -14.20
CA SER A 904 -15.59 4.55 -15.58
C SER A 904 -14.10 4.65 -15.88
N ASP A 905 -13.71 4.09 -17.03
CA ASP A 905 -12.40 4.30 -17.63
C ASP A 905 -12.48 5.47 -18.64
N LEU A 906 -11.30 5.99 -19.00
CA LEU A 906 -11.01 6.96 -20.09
C LEU A 906 -11.29 8.46 -19.82
N PRO A 907 -10.55 9.37 -20.49
CA PRO A 907 -10.36 10.74 -20.00
C PRO A 907 -10.89 11.84 -20.93
N CYS A 908 -11.03 13.05 -20.37
CA CYS A 908 -11.00 14.30 -21.13
C CYS A 908 -10.16 15.33 -20.40
N ALA A 909 -9.14 15.88 -21.07
CA ALA A 909 -8.33 16.97 -20.56
C ALA A 909 -8.77 18.29 -21.21
N LEU A 910 -8.98 19.34 -20.42
CA LEU A 910 -8.90 20.73 -20.87
C LEU A 910 -8.70 21.66 -19.66
N HIS A 911 -7.61 22.42 -19.67
CA HIS A 911 -7.42 23.62 -18.84
C HIS A 911 -8.10 24.82 -19.54
N PRO A 912 -8.62 25.83 -18.81
CA PRO A 912 -7.72 26.93 -18.45
C PRO A 912 -8.00 27.68 -17.12
N SER A 913 -6.90 28.11 -16.49
CA SER A 913 -6.66 29.40 -15.81
C SER A 913 -7.62 29.98 -14.73
N SER A 914 -6.98 30.33 -13.60
CA SER A 914 -7.21 31.50 -12.75
C SER A 914 -8.20 31.41 -11.57
N PRO A 915 -7.98 32.17 -10.47
CA PRO A 915 -8.53 31.84 -9.16
C PRO A 915 -9.66 32.78 -8.68
N ILE A 916 -10.49 32.29 -7.77
CA ILE A 916 -11.41 33.10 -6.95
C ILE A 916 -11.23 32.71 -5.48
N HIS A 917 -11.03 33.71 -4.61
CA HIS A 917 -11.00 33.55 -3.16
C HIS A 917 -12.43 33.52 -2.59
N ALA A 918 -12.70 32.59 -1.67
CA ALA A 918 -13.65 32.79 -0.58
C ALA A 918 -13.24 31.97 0.65
N SER A 919 -13.40 32.58 1.82
CA SER A 919 -13.31 31.98 3.17
C SER A 919 -14.22 32.84 4.07
N PRO A 920 -14.68 32.38 5.24
CA PRO A 920 -14.39 31.10 5.90
C PRO A 920 -15.50 30.04 5.73
#